data_AF-A0AAE4CT55-F1
#
_entry.id   AF-A0AAE4CT55-F1
#
_cell.length_a   1.000
_cell.length_b   1.000
_cell.length_c   1.000
_cell.angle_alpha   90.00
_cell.angle_beta   90.00
_cell.angle_gamma   90.00
#
_symmetry.space_group_name_H-M   'P 1'
#
loop_
_entity.id
_entity.type
_entity.pdbx_description
1 polymer ?
#
loop_
_entity_poly.entity_id
_entity_poly.type
_entity_poly.pdbx_seq_one_letter_code
_entity_poly.pdbx_strand_id
1 'polypeptide(L)'
;MSAPDTVDRAGSTPEELQPFAELGLLEDEYQRIRDILGRRPTQSELAMYSIMWSEHCSYKSSKVHLKQFSEKAPKNERLLAGIGENAGVIQISDELAVTFKVESHNHPSFVEPYQGAATGVGGIVRDILAMGARPIAVMDPLRFGDAEHPDTQRVLPGVVAGVGGYGNCLGLPNIGGEVVFDPCYQGNPLVNALSIGVLPVDRLQKKEATGAGNIVVLLGAKTGRDGIGGVSVLASATFDDGSEQRRPSVQVGDPFMEKLLIESCLELYDAGLVVGIQDLGGAGLTCALTETAAAAEAGMRVWLERVPLREPSMSPHEILASESQERMLLIVAPEKLDDVLKIADKWGVLATAIGEVTDGGRLVVTWNDHMVVDVPPGSLVDDGPVYHRPMREPSDLILLRADRAETLPRPVGGDALRETVLRMIASPNLCDKTWVTEQYDRYVLGNTVLAQPEDAGVLRIDEQTGLGVALSVDGNGRYARLDPYNGAKLALAEAYRNVAVAGGKPISVTNCLNFGSPEDPTVMWQFAEAVRGLADGCQELGIAVSGGNVSFYNQTGAAAIHPTPVVGVLGLIDDVATRVPIGFTPSAHPEGDLVFLLGETRNELSGSEWAWVTHGHLGGEPPRVDLAREKALAEVLAEAARVGHLTAAHDLSDGGLIQTLVESSLRRGVGVTVELPDEFTTGSAPFVYLFSESAGRAVVAVPRGHETAFTALCDEHGLPWTAIGTTDAASDAVEVTGQFRIPLTELREAHTGTLPRLFGHVEIPSADTAFAASAAGASVAGAPVAGASVAGSSAAGAVAPGSAVPAAGSAVPASASEAVSSAASEGAAAVAAAAAVVAAVTEAQAAPIGTDPAPDSAAGAEEGLPAAAADSTQADPSGADGVVSPADTAQTETNAADQPTADGSTE
;
A
#
# COMPACT_ATOMS: atom_id res chain seq x y z
N MET A 1 40.16 -17.02 -10.43
CA MET A 1 38.77 -17.39 -10.12
C MET A 1 38.79 -18.81 -9.59
N SER A 2 38.19 -19.09 -8.43
CA SER A 2 37.98 -20.48 -8.00
C SER A 2 37.10 -21.19 -9.04
N ALA A 3 37.27 -22.50 -9.21
CA ALA A 3 36.37 -23.27 -10.06
C ALA A 3 34.93 -23.16 -9.52
N PRO A 4 33.91 -23.01 -10.39
CA PRO A 4 32.52 -22.92 -9.95
C PRO A 4 32.12 -24.20 -9.20
N ASP A 5 31.24 -24.07 -8.20
CA ASP A 5 30.68 -25.23 -7.51
C ASP A 5 29.56 -25.83 -8.38
N THR A 6 29.86 -26.96 -9.03
CA THR A 6 28.98 -27.61 -10.00
C THR A 6 28.22 -28.77 -9.39
N VAL A 7 27.13 -29.19 -10.03
CA VAL A 7 26.33 -30.36 -9.62
C VAL A 7 27.19 -31.64 -9.54
N ASP A 8 28.06 -31.86 -10.52
CA ASP A 8 28.99 -33.01 -10.51
C ASP A 8 29.97 -32.97 -9.33
N ARG A 9 30.53 -31.78 -9.05
CA ARG A 9 31.43 -31.59 -7.91
C ARG A 9 30.68 -31.87 -6.60
N ALA A 10 29.47 -31.34 -6.46
CA ALA A 10 28.63 -31.55 -5.29
C ALA A 10 28.33 -33.04 -5.03
N GLY A 11 28.13 -33.83 -6.09
CA GLY A 11 28.03 -35.29 -5.99
C GLY A 11 29.31 -35.98 -5.52
N SER A 12 30.48 -35.42 -5.86
CA SER A 12 31.80 -35.97 -5.51
C SER A 12 32.38 -35.49 -4.16
N THR A 13 31.85 -34.41 -3.58
CA THR A 13 32.31 -33.84 -2.31
C THR A 13 31.19 -33.74 -1.24
N PRO A 14 30.57 -34.86 -0.83
CA PRO A 14 29.41 -34.85 0.06
C PRO A 14 29.69 -34.31 1.47
N GLU A 15 30.96 -34.32 1.92
CA GLU A 15 31.38 -33.88 3.25
C GLU A 15 31.98 -32.45 3.27
N GLU A 16 31.95 -31.74 2.13
CA GLU A 16 32.41 -30.35 2.05
C GLU A 16 31.48 -29.45 2.87
N LEU A 17 32.04 -28.73 3.84
CA LEU A 17 31.27 -27.84 4.71
C LEU A 17 30.72 -26.63 3.93
N GLN A 18 29.46 -26.28 4.18
CA GLN A 18 28.78 -25.16 3.54
C GLN A 18 28.23 -24.17 4.59
N PRO A 19 28.22 -22.86 4.31
CA PRO A 19 27.82 -21.83 5.28
C PRO A 19 26.29 -21.66 5.36
N PHE A 20 25.51 -22.73 5.45
CA PHE A 20 24.04 -22.65 5.41
C PHE A 20 23.46 -21.82 6.58
N ALA A 21 24.06 -21.89 7.77
CA ALA A 21 23.63 -21.11 8.94
C ALA A 21 23.83 -19.60 8.74
N GLU A 22 24.91 -19.19 8.07
CA GLU A 22 25.18 -17.78 7.73
C GLU A 22 24.16 -17.26 6.69
N LEU A 23 23.53 -18.15 5.94
CA LEU A 23 22.47 -17.87 4.98
C LEU A 23 21.06 -17.98 5.60
N GLY A 24 20.95 -18.11 6.93
CA GLY A 24 19.67 -18.11 7.64
C GLY A 24 18.90 -19.44 7.61
N LEU A 25 19.52 -20.54 7.15
CA LEU A 25 18.92 -21.87 7.17
C LEU A 25 19.20 -22.59 8.50
N LEU A 26 18.21 -23.33 8.99
CA LEU A 26 18.36 -24.25 10.10
C LEU A 26 19.03 -25.57 9.66
N GLU A 27 19.56 -26.33 10.62
CA GLU A 27 20.22 -27.62 10.36
C GLU A 27 19.25 -28.64 9.72
N ASP A 28 18.01 -28.69 10.19
CA ASP A 28 16.97 -29.58 9.66
C ASP A 28 16.49 -29.13 8.27
N GLU A 29 16.39 -27.81 8.04
CA GLU A 29 16.13 -27.25 6.71
C GLU A 29 17.25 -27.65 5.73
N TYR A 30 18.53 -27.50 6.12
CA TYR A 30 19.67 -27.92 5.31
C TYR A 30 19.69 -29.42 5.04
N GLN A 31 19.43 -30.26 6.05
CA GLN A 31 19.36 -31.70 5.85
C GLN A 31 18.24 -32.09 4.89
N ARG A 32 17.07 -31.44 4.98
CA ARG A 32 15.95 -31.67 4.06
C ARG A 32 16.31 -31.29 2.63
N ILE A 33 17.04 -30.19 2.42
CA ILE A 33 17.58 -29.81 1.10
C ILE A 33 18.49 -30.92 0.55
N ARG A 34 19.38 -31.47 1.38
CA ARG A 34 20.25 -32.58 0.96
C ARG A 34 19.46 -33.82 0.56
N ASP A 35 18.41 -34.15 1.31
CA ASP A 35 17.56 -35.30 1.05
C ASP A 35 16.76 -35.13 -0.26
N ILE A 36 16.22 -33.92 -0.52
CA ILE A 36 15.53 -33.56 -1.77
C ILE A 36 16.48 -33.72 -2.97
N LEU A 37 17.73 -33.25 -2.85
CA LEU A 37 18.69 -33.28 -3.94
C LEU A 37 19.42 -34.62 -4.09
N GLY A 38 19.41 -35.46 -3.04
CA GLY A 38 20.21 -36.70 -2.97
C GLY A 38 21.72 -36.48 -2.87
N ARG A 39 22.15 -35.25 -2.60
CA ARG A 39 23.56 -34.79 -2.49
C ARG A 39 23.61 -33.50 -1.69
N ARG A 40 24.81 -32.97 -1.41
CA ARG A 40 24.91 -31.58 -0.95
C ARG A 40 24.45 -30.62 -2.06
N PRO A 41 23.82 -29.47 -1.73
CA PRO A 41 23.53 -28.44 -2.73
C PRO A 41 24.82 -27.83 -3.28
N THR A 42 24.79 -27.29 -4.49
CA THR A 42 25.83 -26.36 -4.94
C THR A 42 25.72 -25.04 -4.17
N GLN A 43 26.72 -24.17 -4.25
CA GLN A 43 26.60 -22.80 -3.72
C GLN A 43 25.40 -22.04 -4.29
N SER A 44 25.06 -22.23 -5.58
CA SER A 44 23.92 -21.56 -6.20
C SER A 44 22.60 -22.13 -5.70
N GLU A 45 22.48 -23.45 -5.61
CA GLU A 45 21.28 -24.10 -5.07
C GLU A 45 21.06 -23.76 -3.61
N LEU A 46 22.13 -23.75 -2.80
CA LEU A 46 22.02 -23.39 -1.39
C LEU A 46 21.55 -21.95 -1.22
N ALA A 47 22.05 -21.01 -2.03
CA ALA A 47 21.56 -19.64 -2.04
C ALA A 47 20.09 -19.57 -2.46
N MET A 48 19.68 -20.29 -3.50
CA MET A 48 18.29 -20.33 -3.94
C MET A 48 17.36 -20.85 -2.86
N TYR A 49 17.70 -21.96 -2.19
CA TYR A 49 16.91 -22.50 -1.08
C TYR A 49 16.87 -21.57 0.12
N SER A 50 18.00 -20.97 0.52
CA SER A 50 18.05 -19.99 1.60
C SER A 50 17.07 -18.84 1.38
N ILE A 51 17.01 -18.34 0.15
CA ILE A 51 16.15 -17.22 -0.20
C ILE A 51 14.68 -17.67 -0.28
N MET A 52 14.37 -18.73 -1.02
CA MET A 52 12.98 -19.17 -1.22
C MET A 52 12.35 -19.73 0.07
N TRP A 53 13.14 -20.30 0.99
CA TRP A 53 12.68 -20.78 2.30
C TRP A 53 12.84 -19.75 3.43
N SER A 54 13.19 -18.49 3.10
CA SER A 54 13.15 -17.37 4.04
C SER A 54 11.72 -17.08 4.50
N GLU A 55 11.54 -16.38 5.63
CA GLU A 55 10.20 -16.01 6.09
C GLU A 55 9.48 -15.11 5.07
N HIS A 56 10.21 -14.20 4.45
CA HIS A 56 9.67 -13.24 3.49
C HIS A 56 9.13 -13.89 2.20
N CYS A 57 9.80 -14.90 1.64
CA CYS A 57 9.30 -15.59 0.43
C CYS A 57 8.32 -16.72 0.76
N SER A 58 8.60 -17.54 1.77
CA SER A 58 7.83 -18.76 2.02
C SER A 58 6.60 -18.56 2.89
N TYR A 59 6.55 -17.46 3.65
CA TYR A 59 5.55 -17.20 4.68
C TYR A 59 5.48 -18.36 5.69
N LYS A 60 6.61 -19.01 5.98
CA LYS A 60 6.67 -20.28 6.73
C LYS A 60 6.02 -20.24 8.11
N SER A 61 5.97 -19.08 8.78
CA SER A 61 5.31 -18.93 10.08
C SER A 61 3.88 -18.39 9.98
N SER A 62 3.52 -17.70 8.89
CA SER A 62 2.19 -17.09 8.71
C SER A 62 1.21 -17.93 7.89
N LYS A 63 1.70 -18.73 6.93
CA LYS A 63 0.88 -19.47 5.94
C LYS A 63 -0.23 -20.30 6.57
N VAL A 64 -0.01 -20.89 7.75
CA VAL A 64 -1.05 -21.68 8.46
C VAL A 64 -2.23 -20.84 8.94
N HIS A 65 -2.00 -19.57 9.26
CA HIS A 65 -3.03 -18.64 9.72
C HIS A 65 -3.72 -17.94 8.54
N LEU A 66 -2.96 -17.56 7.50
CA LEU A 66 -3.47 -16.85 6.33
C LEU A 66 -4.50 -17.66 5.53
N LYS A 67 -4.49 -18.99 5.62
CA LYS A 67 -5.52 -19.87 5.01
C LYS A 67 -6.95 -19.47 5.37
N GLN A 68 -7.16 -18.84 6.53
CA GLN A 68 -8.46 -18.34 6.93
C GLN A 68 -9.06 -17.35 5.92
N PHE A 69 -8.25 -16.55 5.23
CA PHE A 69 -8.75 -15.61 4.21
C PHE A 69 -9.39 -16.33 3.02
N SER A 70 -8.90 -17.52 2.66
CA SER A 70 -9.50 -18.36 1.62
C SER A 70 -10.65 -19.23 2.17
N GLU A 71 -10.49 -19.81 3.36
CA GLU A 71 -11.49 -20.70 3.96
C GLU A 71 -12.80 -19.98 4.35
N LYS A 72 -12.68 -18.72 4.78
CA LYS A 72 -13.82 -17.87 5.16
C LYS A 72 -14.22 -16.87 4.09
N ALA A 73 -13.58 -16.91 2.91
CA ALA A 73 -13.84 -15.96 1.84
C ALA A 73 -15.34 -15.90 1.51
N PRO A 74 -15.98 -14.72 1.58
CA PRO A 74 -17.31 -14.57 1.04
C PRO A 74 -17.27 -14.80 -0.47
N LYS A 75 -18.38 -15.25 -1.05
CA LYS A 75 -18.48 -15.38 -2.51
C LYS A 75 -18.33 -14.01 -3.15
N ASN A 76 -17.32 -13.83 -4.00
CA ASN A 76 -17.09 -12.62 -4.76
C ASN A 76 -17.08 -12.94 -6.26
N GLU A 77 -18.19 -12.65 -6.94
CA GLU A 77 -18.33 -12.89 -8.38
C GLU A 77 -17.43 -11.97 -9.22
N ARG A 78 -16.88 -10.90 -8.63
CA ARG A 78 -15.97 -9.96 -9.30
C ARG A 78 -14.51 -10.40 -9.24
N LEU A 79 -14.15 -11.39 -8.42
CA LEU A 79 -12.75 -11.80 -8.27
C LEU A 79 -12.32 -12.63 -9.48
N LEU A 80 -11.47 -12.05 -10.34
CA LEU A 80 -10.91 -12.72 -11.52
C LEU A 80 -9.62 -13.48 -11.19
N ALA A 81 -8.82 -12.93 -10.27
CA ALA A 81 -7.59 -13.52 -9.75
C ALA A 81 -7.44 -13.12 -8.28
N GLY A 82 -7.00 -14.03 -7.41
CA GLY A 82 -6.93 -13.80 -5.97
C GLY A 82 -5.61 -14.30 -5.36
N ILE A 83 -5.69 -14.72 -4.09
CA ILE A 83 -4.53 -15.22 -3.32
C ILE A 83 -3.79 -16.31 -4.11
N GLY A 84 -2.49 -16.09 -4.33
CA GLY A 84 -1.61 -16.99 -5.08
C GLY A 84 -1.09 -16.37 -6.38
N GLU A 85 -1.77 -15.36 -6.93
CA GLU A 85 -1.26 -14.50 -8.01
C GLU A 85 -0.47 -13.31 -7.45
N ASN A 86 0.22 -12.55 -8.31
CA ASN A 86 1.05 -11.42 -7.86
C ASN A 86 0.22 -10.33 -7.19
N ALA A 87 -0.99 -10.06 -7.70
CA ALA A 87 -1.96 -9.15 -7.10
C ALA A 87 -3.40 -9.61 -7.38
N GLY A 88 -4.33 -9.19 -6.52
CA GLY A 88 -5.75 -9.53 -6.67
C GLY A 88 -6.43 -8.67 -7.74
N VAL A 89 -7.22 -9.28 -8.63
CA VAL A 89 -7.90 -8.63 -9.75
C VAL A 89 -9.41 -8.69 -9.57
N ILE A 90 -10.04 -7.52 -9.57
CA ILE A 90 -11.46 -7.30 -9.32
C ILE A 90 -12.11 -6.69 -10.54
N GLN A 91 -13.11 -7.38 -11.09
CA GLN A 91 -13.93 -6.89 -12.19
C GLN A 91 -14.85 -5.75 -11.73
N ILE A 92 -14.72 -4.59 -12.38
CA ILE A 92 -15.49 -3.39 -12.06
C ILE A 92 -16.63 -3.14 -13.07
N SER A 93 -16.48 -3.63 -14.31
CA SER A 93 -17.51 -3.64 -15.35
C SER A 93 -17.36 -4.88 -16.25
N ASP A 94 -18.24 -5.05 -17.24
CA ASP A 94 -18.16 -6.17 -18.19
C ASP A 94 -16.83 -6.19 -18.98
N GLU A 95 -16.23 -5.02 -19.20
CA GLU A 95 -15.02 -4.85 -20.03
C GLU A 95 -13.77 -4.53 -19.21
N LEU A 96 -13.91 -3.98 -17.99
CA LEU A 96 -12.78 -3.49 -17.19
C LEU A 96 -12.65 -4.19 -15.84
N ALA A 97 -11.40 -4.37 -15.44
CA ALA A 97 -11.01 -4.81 -14.12
C ALA A 97 -9.97 -3.85 -13.52
N VAL A 98 -9.80 -3.99 -12.20
CA VAL A 98 -8.81 -3.27 -11.41
C VAL A 98 -8.01 -4.26 -10.59
N THR A 99 -6.71 -4.03 -10.50
CA THR A 99 -5.83 -4.74 -9.56
C THR A 99 -5.28 -3.75 -8.56
N PHE A 100 -5.11 -4.20 -7.32
CA PHE A 100 -4.53 -3.39 -6.26
C PHE A 100 -3.85 -4.30 -5.23
N LYS A 101 -2.74 -3.83 -4.67
CA LYS A 101 -1.94 -4.56 -3.69
C LYS A 101 -1.19 -3.56 -2.82
N VAL A 102 -0.98 -3.93 -1.57
CA VAL A 102 -0.10 -3.23 -0.64
C VAL A 102 1.05 -4.13 -0.22
N GLU A 103 2.26 -3.58 -0.22
CA GLU A 103 3.49 -4.22 0.23
C GLU A 103 4.21 -3.39 1.29
N SER A 104 5.30 -3.92 1.83
CA SER A 104 6.14 -3.24 2.81
C SER A 104 7.61 -3.25 2.39
N HIS A 105 8.32 -2.17 2.68
CA HIS A 105 9.77 -2.06 2.50
C HIS A 105 10.44 -1.50 3.77
N ASN A 106 10.07 -2.05 4.92
CA ASN A 106 10.39 -1.52 6.26
C ASN A 106 11.90 -1.49 6.55
N HIS A 107 12.56 -2.66 6.57
CA HIS A 107 13.98 -2.75 6.94
C HIS A 107 14.90 -1.95 6.01
N PRO A 108 14.75 -2.00 4.67
CA PRO A 108 15.56 -1.17 3.78
C PRO A 108 15.34 0.33 4.04
N SER A 109 14.09 0.76 4.28
CA SER A 109 13.75 2.16 4.55
C SER A 109 14.28 2.67 5.89
N PHE A 110 14.58 1.79 6.85
CA PHE A 110 15.28 2.21 8.06
C PHE A 110 16.77 2.51 7.79
N VAL A 111 17.42 1.65 7.01
CA VAL A 111 18.86 1.71 6.71
C VAL A 111 19.20 2.83 5.74
N GLU A 112 18.46 2.93 4.63
CA GLU A 112 18.59 3.97 3.61
C GLU A 112 17.15 4.42 3.22
N PRO A 113 16.64 5.48 3.86
CA PRO A 113 15.24 5.87 3.75
C PRO A 113 14.76 6.19 2.34
N TYR A 114 15.58 6.89 1.54
CA TYR A 114 15.17 7.32 0.20
C TYR A 114 15.03 6.12 -0.73
N GLN A 115 16.08 5.32 -0.83
CA GLN A 115 16.12 4.17 -1.73
C GLN A 115 15.18 3.07 -1.25
N GLY A 116 15.10 2.84 0.07
CA GLY A 116 14.16 1.88 0.64
C GLY A 116 12.71 2.20 0.26
N ALA A 117 12.29 3.46 0.37
CA ALA A 117 10.94 3.88 0.00
C ALA A 117 10.72 3.87 -1.53
N ALA A 118 11.68 4.39 -2.30
CA ALA A 118 11.60 4.46 -3.75
C ALA A 118 11.47 3.07 -4.40
N THR A 119 12.29 2.11 -3.95
CA THR A 119 12.23 0.73 -4.44
C THR A 119 10.99 -0.02 -3.96
N GLY A 120 10.44 0.35 -2.79
CA GLY A 120 9.12 -0.11 -2.34
C GLY A 120 8.00 0.30 -3.31
N VAL A 121 8.00 1.56 -3.79
CA VAL A 121 7.05 2.02 -4.82
C VAL A 121 7.27 1.30 -6.16
N GLY A 122 8.53 1.14 -6.59
CA GLY A 122 8.85 0.44 -7.83
C GLY A 122 8.41 -1.03 -7.82
N GLY A 123 8.66 -1.75 -6.73
CA GLY A 123 8.24 -3.14 -6.55
C GLY A 123 6.72 -3.31 -6.72
N ILE A 124 5.94 -2.54 -5.96
CA ILE A 124 4.48 -2.67 -6.01
C ILE A 124 3.89 -2.27 -7.37
N VAL A 125 4.54 -1.36 -8.10
CA VAL A 125 4.16 -1.01 -9.47
C VAL A 125 4.39 -2.18 -10.43
N ARG A 126 5.46 -2.95 -10.26
CA ARG A 126 5.75 -4.14 -11.08
C ARG A 126 4.77 -5.28 -10.82
N ASP A 127 4.34 -5.49 -9.58
CA ASP A 127 3.29 -6.47 -9.27
C ASP A 127 2.01 -6.20 -10.08
N ILE A 128 1.59 -4.92 -10.11
CA ILE A 128 0.41 -4.47 -10.86
C ILE A 128 0.62 -4.68 -12.37
N LEU A 129 1.81 -4.35 -12.88
CA LEU A 129 2.15 -4.53 -14.29
C LEU A 129 2.17 -6.01 -14.71
N ALA A 130 2.64 -6.90 -13.82
CA ALA A 130 2.69 -8.34 -14.06
C ALA A 130 1.30 -8.96 -14.24
N MET A 131 0.25 -8.36 -13.66
CA MET A 131 -1.14 -8.79 -13.88
C MET A 131 -1.71 -8.35 -15.24
N GLY A 132 -0.97 -7.59 -16.04
CA GLY A 132 -1.43 -7.03 -17.31
C GLY A 132 -2.05 -5.64 -17.19
N ALA A 133 -1.97 -5.01 -16.01
CA ALA A 133 -2.60 -3.74 -15.74
C ALA A 133 -1.66 -2.56 -15.91
N ARG A 134 -2.21 -1.42 -16.35
CA ARG A 134 -1.52 -0.14 -16.30
C ARG A 134 -1.65 0.42 -14.89
N PRO A 135 -0.55 0.65 -14.15
CA PRO A 135 -0.58 1.37 -12.89
C PRO A 135 -1.14 2.79 -13.10
N ILE A 136 -2.03 3.25 -12.23
CA ILE A 136 -2.71 4.54 -12.35
C ILE A 136 -2.63 5.42 -11.11
N ALA A 137 -2.29 4.87 -9.94
CA ALA A 137 -2.04 5.63 -8.71
C ALA A 137 -1.31 4.80 -7.65
N VAL A 138 -0.80 5.49 -6.63
CA VAL A 138 -0.16 4.89 -5.44
C VAL A 138 -0.72 5.47 -4.14
N MET A 139 -0.49 4.79 -3.02
CA MET A 139 -0.74 5.27 -1.66
C MET A 139 0.37 4.82 -0.72
N ASP A 140 0.63 5.57 0.35
CA ASP A 140 1.72 5.30 1.30
C ASP A 140 1.28 5.32 2.78
N PRO A 141 0.96 4.15 3.36
CA PRO A 141 0.76 4.03 4.80
C PRO A 141 2.11 4.01 5.55
N LEU A 142 2.46 5.10 6.25
CA LEU A 142 3.78 5.36 6.84
C LEU A 142 3.74 5.51 8.36
N ARG A 143 4.59 4.76 9.08
CA ARG A 143 4.66 4.77 10.56
C ARG A 143 6.08 5.05 10.98
N PHE A 144 6.27 6.05 11.83
CA PHE A 144 7.57 6.50 12.30
C PHE A 144 7.63 6.53 13.83
N GLY A 145 8.85 6.67 14.35
CA GLY A 145 9.09 6.91 15.77
C GLY A 145 8.48 8.22 16.25
N ASP A 146 8.88 8.66 17.44
CA ASP A 146 8.47 9.97 17.96
C ASP A 146 8.89 11.08 16.97
N ALA A 147 7.97 11.98 16.64
CA ALA A 147 8.19 13.06 15.67
C ALA A 147 9.31 14.02 16.10
N GLU A 148 9.54 14.17 17.41
CA GLU A 148 10.61 15.03 17.95
C GLU A 148 11.95 14.28 18.10
N HIS A 149 11.99 12.96 17.86
CA HIS A 149 13.22 12.19 17.98
C HIS A 149 14.24 12.56 16.89
N PRO A 150 15.54 12.70 17.22
CA PRO A 150 16.56 13.10 16.25
C PRO A 150 16.68 12.19 15.03
N ASP A 151 16.43 10.89 15.19
CA ASP A 151 16.50 9.96 14.05
C ASP A 151 15.30 10.06 13.10
N THR A 152 14.14 10.49 13.61
CA THR A 152 12.94 10.71 12.77
C THR A 152 13.18 11.84 11.76
N GLN A 153 14.03 12.81 12.10
CA GLN A 153 14.49 13.89 11.21
C GLN A 153 15.31 13.38 10.01
N ARG A 154 15.86 12.17 10.09
CA ARG A 154 16.54 11.49 8.98
C ARG A 154 15.58 10.60 8.21
N VAL A 155 14.81 9.77 8.92
CA VAL A 155 14.00 8.70 8.31
C VAL A 155 12.82 9.29 7.55
N LEU A 156 12.01 10.14 8.17
CA LEU A 156 10.78 10.63 7.56
C LEU A 156 11.04 11.46 6.28
N PRO A 157 11.92 12.48 6.28
CA PRO A 157 12.18 13.24 5.06
C PRO A 157 12.77 12.39 3.93
N GLY A 158 13.63 11.41 4.27
CA GLY A 158 14.20 10.51 3.28
C GLY A 158 13.16 9.58 2.66
N VAL A 159 12.26 8.98 3.46
CA VAL A 159 11.14 8.16 2.97
C VAL A 159 10.22 8.96 2.06
N VAL A 160 9.77 10.14 2.51
CA VAL A 160 8.87 11.00 1.71
C VAL A 160 9.53 11.42 0.39
N ALA A 161 10.80 11.82 0.42
CA ALA A 161 11.53 12.13 -0.80
C ALA A 161 11.67 10.92 -1.74
N GLY A 162 11.83 9.71 -1.19
CA GLY A 162 11.90 8.47 -1.96
C GLY A 162 10.57 8.10 -2.63
N VAL A 163 9.47 8.15 -1.88
CA VAL A 163 8.11 7.91 -2.41
C VAL A 163 7.80 8.90 -3.53
N GLY A 164 7.96 10.20 -3.27
CA GLY A 164 7.72 11.25 -4.26
C GLY A 164 8.67 11.15 -5.45
N GLY A 165 9.96 10.90 -5.20
CA GLY A 165 10.97 10.77 -6.25
C GLY A 165 10.65 9.68 -7.27
N TYR A 166 10.16 8.52 -6.81
CA TYR A 166 9.82 7.42 -7.71
C TYR A 166 8.43 7.61 -8.37
N GLY A 167 7.39 7.87 -7.57
CA GLY A 167 6.02 8.03 -8.06
C GLY A 167 5.86 9.18 -9.06
N ASN A 168 6.46 10.35 -8.77
CA ASN A 168 6.40 11.52 -9.65
C ASN A 168 7.11 11.26 -10.98
N CYS A 169 8.26 10.57 -10.98
CA CYS A 169 9.00 10.24 -12.20
C CYS A 169 8.25 9.24 -13.09
N LEU A 170 7.50 8.31 -12.50
CA LEU A 170 6.62 7.41 -13.24
C LEU A 170 5.38 8.10 -13.82
N GLY A 171 5.02 9.27 -13.28
CA GLY A 171 3.76 9.93 -13.56
C GLY A 171 2.59 9.18 -12.94
N LEU A 172 2.73 8.75 -11.69
CA LEU A 172 1.65 8.17 -10.89
C LEU A 172 1.26 9.15 -9.78
N PRO A 173 -0.02 9.54 -9.69
CA PRO A 173 -0.49 10.35 -8.58
C PRO A 173 -0.49 9.52 -7.30
N ASN A 174 -0.04 10.12 -6.20
CA ASN A 174 -0.32 9.60 -4.87
C ASN A 174 -1.71 10.13 -4.44
N ILE A 175 -2.64 9.21 -4.15
CA ILE A 175 -4.06 9.54 -3.92
C ILE A 175 -4.51 9.37 -2.46
N GLY A 176 -3.68 8.79 -1.61
CA GLY A 176 -3.99 8.59 -0.19
C GLY A 176 -2.85 7.94 0.58
N GLY A 177 -3.04 7.68 1.87
CA GLY A 177 -2.02 7.10 2.73
C GLY A 177 -2.27 7.46 4.18
N GLU A 178 -1.33 7.11 5.06
CA GLU A 178 -1.39 7.43 6.48
C GLU A 178 -0.01 7.90 6.95
N VAL A 179 0.04 8.78 7.94
CA VAL A 179 1.29 9.15 8.62
C VAL A 179 1.07 9.15 10.12
N VAL A 180 1.61 8.14 10.79
CA VAL A 180 1.48 7.91 12.23
C VAL A 180 2.84 7.97 12.91
N PHE A 181 2.89 8.62 14.06
CA PHE A 181 4.05 8.73 14.94
C PHE A 181 3.79 8.01 16.25
N ASP A 182 4.64 7.05 16.59
CA ASP A 182 4.64 6.38 17.88
C ASP A 182 6.05 5.89 18.24
N PRO A 183 6.55 6.11 19.47
CA PRO A 183 7.87 5.65 19.89
C PRO A 183 8.15 4.16 19.65
N CYS A 184 7.12 3.30 19.59
CA CYS A 184 7.34 1.87 19.32
C CYS A 184 7.94 1.58 17.93
N TYR A 185 7.83 2.51 16.97
CA TYR A 185 8.38 2.37 15.62
C TYR A 185 9.80 2.97 15.47
N GLN A 186 10.42 3.48 16.55
CA GLN A 186 11.68 4.24 16.47
C GLN A 186 12.83 3.46 15.81
N GLY A 187 12.95 2.17 16.09
CA GLY A 187 13.96 1.28 15.50
C GLY A 187 13.48 0.48 14.28
N ASN A 188 12.18 0.54 13.98
CA ASN A 188 11.52 -0.24 12.93
C ASN A 188 10.37 0.60 12.33
N PRO A 189 10.67 1.64 11.53
CA PRO A 189 9.64 2.37 10.81
C PRO A 189 8.93 1.44 9.82
N LEU A 190 7.65 1.69 9.58
CA LEU A 190 6.87 0.96 8.58
C LEU A 190 6.69 1.83 7.36
N VAL A 191 7.15 1.31 6.21
CA VAL A 191 7.03 1.98 4.92
C VAL A 191 6.30 1.02 4.02
N ASN A 192 5.00 1.22 3.94
CA ASN A 192 4.12 0.43 3.11
C ASN A 192 3.79 1.22 1.84
N ALA A 193 3.71 0.52 0.72
CA ALA A 193 3.35 1.11 -0.57
C ALA A 193 2.22 0.31 -1.17
N LEU A 194 1.15 1.00 -1.58
CA LEU A 194 0.06 0.44 -2.35
C LEU A 194 0.11 0.99 -3.77
N SER A 195 -0.24 0.15 -4.75
CA SER A 195 -0.50 0.58 -6.12
C SER A 195 -1.81 0.01 -6.61
N ILE A 196 -2.46 0.75 -7.50
CA ILE A 196 -3.68 0.37 -8.20
C ILE A 196 -3.45 0.49 -9.71
N GLY A 197 -3.95 -0.49 -10.47
CA GLY A 197 -3.90 -0.49 -11.93
C GLY A 197 -5.20 -0.94 -12.57
N VAL A 198 -5.41 -0.52 -13.81
CA VAL A 198 -6.59 -0.86 -14.62
C VAL A 198 -6.18 -1.71 -15.82
N LEU A 199 -7.04 -2.68 -16.16
CA LEU A 199 -6.89 -3.51 -17.36
C LEU A 199 -8.24 -3.86 -17.98
N PRO A 200 -8.28 -4.06 -19.31
CA PRO A 200 -9.35 -4.83 -19.93
C PRO A 200 -9.40 -6.26 -19.36
N VAL A 201 -10.59 -6.80 -19.16
CA VAL A 201 -10.79 -8.14 -18.58
C VAL A 201 -10.06 -9.23 -19.37
N ASP A 202 -10.00 -9.12 -20.70
CA ASP A 202 -9.34 -10.07 -21.58
C ASP A 202 -7.81 -9.91 -21.67
N ARG A 203 -7.25 -8.84 -21.06
CA ARG A 203 -5.80 -8.60 -20.98
C ARG A 203 -5.15 -9.26 -19.77
N LEU A 204 -5.90 -9.86 -18.86
CA LEU A 204 -5.37 -10.51 -17.66
C LEU A 204 -4.24 -11.47 -18.00
N GLN A 205 -3.05 -11.21 -17.46
CA GLN A 205 -1.87 -12.04 -17.67
C GLN A 205 -1.75 -13.11 -16.58
N LYS A 206 -1.06 -14.20 -16.92
CA LYS A 206 -0.72 -15.29 -16.00
C LYS A 206 0.79 -15.34 -15.81
N LYS A 207 1.23 -15.95 -14.70
CA LYS A 207 2.65 -16.22 -14.44
C LYS A 207 3.15 -17.59 -14.89
N GLU A 208 2.29 -18.45 -15.43
CA GLU A 208 2.66 -19.84 -15.75
C GLU A 208 3.59 -19.96 -16.97
N ALA A 209 4.73 -20.64 -16.84
CA ALA A 209 5.60 -21.02 -17.96
C ALA A 209 5.08 -22.24 -18.73
N THR A 210 3.94 -22.10 -19.39
CA THR A 210 3.38 -23.18 -20.21
C THR A 210 4.06 -23.26 -21.59
N GLY A 211 4.04 -24.45 -22.20
CA GLY A 211 4.52 -24.69 -23.57
C GLY A 211 6.03 -24.96 -23.65
N ALA A 212 6.42 -26.24 -23.69
CA ALA A 212 7.81 -26.62 -23.91
C ALA A 212 8.34 -26.06 -25.25
N GLY A 213 9.59 -25.58 -25.21
CA GLY A 213 10.22 -24.85 -26.31
C GLY A 213 9.95 -23.34 -26.30
N ASN A 214 9.05 -22.83 -25.46
CA ASN A 214 8.91 -21.39 -25.26
C ASN A 214 10.20 -20.80 -24.69
N ILE A 215 10.51 -19.57 -25.09
CA ILE A 215 11.73 -18.86 -24.76
C ILE A 215 11.54 -18.08 -23.48
N VAL A 216 12.51 -18.18 -22.58
CA VAL A 216 12.60 -17.37 -21.35
C VAL A 216 13.39 -16.11 -21.68
N VAL A 217 12.74 -14.95 -21.59
CA VAL A 217 13.32 -13.64 -21.91
C VAL A 217 13.40 -12.80 -20.64
N LEU A 218 14.58 -12.25 -20.37
CA LEU A 218 14.75 -11.21 -19.35
C LEU A 218 14.58 -9.84 -20.01
N LEU A 219 13.63 -9.06 -19.54
CA LEU A 219 13.31 -7.71 -20.00
C LEU A 219 13.69 -6.70 -18.90
N GLY A 220 14.34 -5.59 -19.24
CA GLY A 220 14.62 -4.49 -18.31
C GLY A 220 16.10 -4.22 -18.05
N ALA A 221 16.42 -3.76 -16.84
CA ALA A 221 17.77 -3.32 -16.47
C ALA A 221 18.80 -4.47 -16.39
N LYS A 222 20.10 -4.11 -16.39
CA LYS A 222 21.21 -5.06 -16.21
C LYS A 222 21.32 -5.50 -14.76
N THR A 223 21.61 -6.78 -14.55
CA THR A 223 21.79 -7.40 -13.23
C THR A 223 23.12 -6.96 -12.58
N GLY A 224 23.07 -6.43 -11.37
CA GLY A 224 24.21 -6.00 -10.56
C GLY A 224 24.21 -6.61 -9.16
N ARG A 225 25.19 -6.25 -8.31
CA ARG A 225 25.28 -6.75 -6.91
C ARG A 225 24.33 -6.01 -5.95
N ASP A 226 23.08 -5.86 -6.35
CA ASP A 226 22.06 -5.12 -5.60
C ASP A 226 21.29 -6.08 -4.69
N GLY A 227 21.10 -5.72 -3.42
CA GLY A 227 20.22 -6.43 -2.49
C GLY A 227 20.58 -7.89 -2.18
N ILE A 228 21.77 -8.38 -2.53
CA ILE A 228 22.12 -9.80 -2.29
C ILE A 228 22.07 -10.12 -0.79
N GLY A 229 21.13 -11.00 -0.41
CA GLY A 229 20.88 -11.37 0.99
C GLY A 229 19.87 -10.47 1.72
N GLY A 230 19.23 -9.53 1.03
CA GLY A 230 18.20 -8.65 1.59
C GLY A 230 17.03 -9.45 2.15
N VAL A 231 16.47 -10.34 1.34
CA VAL A 231 15.31 -11.16 1.73
C VAL A 231 15.61 -12.24 2.78
N SER A 232 16.75 -12.93 2.66
CA SER A 232 17.09 -14.05 3.57
C SER A 232 17.74 -13.61 4.89
N VAL A 233 18.52 -12.51 4.90
CA VAL A 233 19.29 -12.08 6.09
C VAL A 233 18.80 -10.76 6.66
N LEU A 234 18.38 -9.79 5.85
CA LEU A 234 17.92 -8.49 6.37
C LEU A 234 16.45 -8.50 6.78
N ALA A 235 15.56 -9.05 5.96
CA ALA A 235 14.12 -9.06 6.20
C ALA A 235 13.65 -10.20 7.13
N SER A 236 14.50 -11.20 7.36
CA SER A 236 14.20 -12.37 8.20
C SER A 236 15.00 -12.39 9.51
N ALA A 237 15.59 -11.25 9.89
CA ALA A 237 16.36 -11.11 11.13
C ALA A 237 16.06 -9.79 11.85
N THR A 238 16.39 -9.74 13.13
CA THR A 238 16.19 -8.56 13.99
C THR A 238 17.37 -7.59 13.89
N PHE A 239 17.14 -6.30 14.14
CA PHE A 239 18.24 -5.33 14.21
C PHE A 239 19.04 -5.46 15.52
N ASP A 240 20.38 -5.39 15.38
CA ASP A 240 21.36 -5.26 16.46
C ASP A 240 22.02 -3.86 16.40
N ASP A 241 22.67 -3.41 17.49
CA ASP A 241 23.30 -2.08 17.66
C ASP A 241 24.42 -1.71 16.63
N GLY A 242 24.70 -2.55 15.63
CA GLY A 242 25.79 -2.39 14.65
C GLY A 242 25.36 -2.26 13.17
N SER A 243 24.09 -1.95 12.90
CA SER A 243 23.47 -1.97 11.57
C SER A 243 24.08 -1.03 10.50
N GLU A 244 24.91 -0.04 10.89
CA GLU A 244 25.57 0.89 9.97
C GLU A 244 26.48 0.21 8.92
N GLN A 245 26.97 -1.00 9.19
CA GLN A 245 27.88 -1.73 8.30
C GLN A 245 27.20 -2.32 7.05
N ARG A 246 25.86 -2.25 6.93
CA ARG A 246 25.08 -2.91 5.87
C ARG A 246 24.56 -1.96 4.77
N ARG A 247 24.97 -0.69 4.76
CA ARG A 247 24.63 0.30 3.72
C ARG A 247 25.06 -0.04 2.27
N PRO A 248 26.17 -0.75 1.99
CA PRO A 248 26.62 -1.00 0.62
C PRO A 248 25.75 -1.97 -0.21
N SER A 249 24.76 -2.64 0.38
CA SER A 249 23.89 -3.62 -0.28
C SER A 249 22.50 -3.08 -0.64
N VAL A 250 22.24 -1.79 -0.45
CA VAL A 250 20.90 -1.22 -0.66
C VAL A 250 20.64 -1.03 -2.15
N GLN A 251 19.49 -1.53 -2.59
CA GLN A 251 19.00 -1.42 -3.96
C GLN A 251 18.82 0.05 -4.35
N VAL A 252 19.11 0.40 -5.60
CA VAL A 252 18.83 1.74 -6.13
C VAL A 252 17.84 1.58 -7.27
N GLY A 253 16.72 2.30 -7.19
CA GLY A 253 15.71 2.29 -8.23
C GLY A 253 15.97 3.31 -9.34
N ASP A 254 15.62 2.95 -10.58
CA ASP A 254 15.61 3.84 -11.76
C ASP A 254 14.18 3.99 -12.29
N PRO A 255 13.41 4.98 -11.80
CA PRO A 255 12.02 5.17 -12.22
C PRO A 255 11.88 5.51 -13.71
N PHE A 256 12.93 6.03 -14.37
CA PHE A 256 12.87 6.32 -15.80
C PHE A 256 12.92 5.03 -16.63
N MET A 257 13.76 4.08 -16.23
CA MET A 257 13.79 2.75 -16.84
C MET A 257 12.47 2.00 -16.57
N GLU A 258 11.94 2.08 -15.35
CA GLU A 258 10.65 1.49 -14.97
C GLU A 258 9.50 2.05 -15.85
N LYS A 259 9.49 3.36 -16.14
CA LYS A 259 8.50 3.95 -17.05
C LYS A 259 8.57 3.36 -18.47
N LEU A 260 9.77 3.19 -19.02
CA LEU A 260 9.97 2.57 -20.34
C LEU A 260 9.55 1.09 -20.33
N LEU A 261 9.85 0.39 -19.22
CA LEU A 261 9.45 -0.99 -19.00
C LEU A 261 7.92 -1.15 -18.98
N ILE A 262 7.20 -0.26 -18.30
CA ILE A 262 5.73 -0.22 -18.28
C ILE A 262 5.16 -0.10 -19.71
N GLU A 263 5.60 0.90 -20.48
CA GLU A 263 5.06 1.11 -21.82
C GLU A 263 5.41 -0.06 -22.77
N SER A 264 6.61 -0.62 -22.65
CA SER A 264 7.03 -1.81 -23.40
C SER A 264 6.14 -3.02 -23.07
N CYS A 265 5.93 -3.33 -21.79
CA CYS A 265 5.07 -4.45 -21.37
C CYS A 265 3.64 -4.30 -21.86
N LEU A 266 3.06 -3.10 -21.75
CA LEU A 266 1.68 -2.86 -22.19
C LEU A 266 1.51 -3.05 -23.70
N GLU A 267 2.48 -2.61 -24.52
CA GLU A 267 2.46 -2.86 -25.97
C GLU A 267 2.63 -4.36 -26.30
N LEU A 268 3.45 -5.09 -25.53
CA LEU A 268 3.60 -6.54 -25.67
C LEU A 268 2.29 -7.29 -25.37
N TYR A 269 1.53 -6.84 -24.37
CA TYR A 269 0.23 -7.42 -24.02
C TYR A 269 -0.81 -7.15 -25.10
N ASP A 270 -0.89 -5.91 -25.59
CA ASP A 270 -1.83 -5.52 -26.66
C ASP A 270 -1.56 -6.26 -27.97
N ALA A 271 -0.29 -6.58 -28.24
CA ALA A 271 0.10 -7.39 -29.39
C ALA A 271 -0.08 -8.91 -29.15
N GLY A 272 -0.49 -9.34 -27.94
CA GLY A 272 -0.68 -10.75 -27.58
C GLY A 272 0.60 -11.58 -27.69
N LEU A 273 1.76 -11.00 -27.32
CA LEU A 273 3.07 -11.61 -27.54
C LEU A 273 3.58 -12.44 -26.35
N VAL A 274 2.99 -12.27 -25.18
CA VAL A 274 3.42 -12.89 -23.92
C VAL A 274 2.55 -14.10 -23.60
N VAL A 275 3.19 -15.21 -23.22
CA VAL A 275 2.51 -16.44 -22.73
C VAL A 275 2.40 -16.41 -21.21
N GLY A 276 3.45 -15.94 -20.55
CA GLY A 276 3.46 -15.72 -19.11
C GLY A 276 4.47 -14.63 -18.73
N ILE A 277 4.23 -13.96 -17.62
CA ILE A 277 5.09 -12.90 -17.11
C ILE A 277 5.24 -12.99 -15.60
N GLN A 278 6.44 -12.66 -15.10
CA GLN A 278 6.70 -12.49 -13.69
C GLN A 278 7.59 -11.26 -13.46
N ASP A 279 7.35 -10.53 -12.38
CA ASP A 279 8.25 -9.47 -11.96
C ASP A 279 9.53 -10.05 -11.32
N LEU A 280 10.57 -9.24 -11.23
CA LEU A 280 11.76 -9.56 -10.43
C LEU A 280 11.86 -8.58 -9.26
N GLY A 281 11.23 -8.93 -8.14
CA GLY A 281 11.37 -8.25 -6.85
C GLY A 281 12.40 -8.92 -5.93
N GLY A 282 11.99 -9.17 -4.69
CA GLY A 282 12.77 -9.94 -3.72
C GLY A 282 13.20 -11.29 -4.31
N ALA A 283 14.43 -11.74 -4.01
CA ALA A 283 15.04 -12.95 -4.57
C ALA A 283 15.36 -12.94 -6.08
N GLY A 284 14.99 -11.90 -6.82
CA GLY A 284 15.39 -11.70 -8.23
C GLY A 284 15.08 -12.88 -9.16
N LEU A 285 16.07 -13.29 -9.95
CA LEU A 285 15.94 -14.39 -10.90
C LEU A 285 15.59 -15.72 -10.24
N THR A 286 15.99 -15.93 -8.99
CA THR A 286 15.66 -17.17 -8.26
C THR A 286 14.16 -17.33 -8.13
N CYS A 287 13.46 -16.32 -7.60
CA CYS A 287 12.01 -16.36 -7.44
C CYS A 287 11.32 -16.45 -8.80
N ALA A 288 11.63 -15.53 -9.71
CA ALA A 288 10.96 -15.49 -11.01
C ALA A 288 11.08 -16.80 -11.79
N LEU A 289 12.26 -17.43 -11.85
CA LEU A 289 12.43 -18.70 -12.55
C LEU A 289 11.72 -19.87 -11.87
N THR A 290 11.73 -19.91 -10.53
CA THR A 290 11.20 -21.05 -9.78
C THR A 290 9.69 -21.02 -9.70
N GLU A 291 9.09 -19.86 -9.40
CA GLU A 291 7.63 -19.71 -9.34
C GLU A 291 6.97 -19.92 -10.69
N THR A 292 7.53 -19.31 -11.74
CA THR A 292 6.99 -19.43 -13.11
C THR A 292 7.05 -20.89 -13.60
N ALA A 293 8.12 -21.62 -13.25
CA ALA A 293 8.26 -23.05 -13.59
C ALA A 293 7.33 -23.95 -12.76
N ALA A 294 7.26 -23.70 -11.44
CA ALA A 294 6.43 -24.48 -10.52
C ALA A 294 4.93 -24.31 -10.83
N ALA A 295 4.47 -23.08 -11.11
CA ALA A 295 3.08 -22.79 -11.45
C ALA A 295 2.58 -23.53 -12.70
N ALA A 296 3.49 -23.86 -13.64
CA ALA A 296 3.16 -24.60 -14.86
C ALA A 296 3.46 -26.11 -14.78
N GLU A 297 3.94 -26.61 -13.64
CA GLU A 297 4.53 -27.95 -13.49
C GLU A 297 5.57 -28.28 -14.58
N ALA A 298 6.30 -27.25 -15.05
CA ALA A 298 7.22 -27.34 -16.17
C ALA A 298 8.70 -27.37 -15.70
N GLY A 299 9.60 -27.77 -16.59
CA GLY A 299 11.03 -27.54 -16.41
C GLY A 299 11.50 -26.26 -17.11
N MET A 300 12.69 -25.79 -16.78
CA MET A 300 13.35 -24.71 -17.50
C MET A 300 14.85 -24.96 -17.61
N ARG A 301 15.43 -24.55 -18.73
CA ARG A 301 16.88 -24.47 -18.90
C ARG A 301 17.30 -23.02 -19.07
N VAL A 302 18.24 -22.55 -18.26
CA VAL A 302 18.70 -21.16 -18.23
C VAL A 302 20.22 -21.09 -18.36
N TRP A 303 20.69 -20.14 -19.17
CA TRP A 303 22.10 -19.87 -19.44
C TRP A 303 22.51 -18.55 -18.78
N LEU A 304 23.23 -18.62 -17.66
CA LEU A 304 23.61 -17.42 -16.90
C LEU A 304 24.56 -16.51 -17.68
N GLU A 305 25.39 -17.05 -18.59
CA GLU A 305 26.29 -16.24 -19.43
C GLU A 305 25.55 -15.30 -20.39
N ARG A 306 24.24 -15.53 -20.59
CA ARG A 306 23.38 -14.65 -21.40
C ARG A 306 22.72 -13.55 -20.59
N VAL A 307 22.73 -13.63 -19.25
CA VAL A 307 22.13 -12.59 -18.40
C VAL A 307 22.93 -11.30 -18.55
N PRO A 308 22.32 -10.16 -18.92
CA PRO A 308 23.02 -8.89 -19.00
C PRO A 308 23.51 -8.45 -17.63
N LEU A 309 24.84 -8.30 -17.46
CA LEU A 309 25.45 -7.92 -16.20
C LEU A 309 25.95 -6.46 -16.22
N ARG A 310 25.78 -5.76 -15.09
CA ARG A 310 26.45 -4.47 -14.82
C ARG A 310 27.91 -4.71 -14.43
N GLU A 311 28.17 -5.80 -13.72
CA GLU A 311 29.50 -6.23 -13.28
C GLU A 311 29.85 -7.61 -13.88
N PRO A 312 30.80 -7.70 -14.83
CA PRO A 312 31.16 -8.99 -15.45
C PRO A 312 31.79 -10.01 -14.49
N SER A 313 32.19 -9.59 -13.29
CA SER A 313 32.83 -10.43 -12.27
C SER A 313 31.83 -11.15 -11.35
N MET A 314 30.52 -10.94 -11.54
CA MET A 314 29.50 -11.63 -10.74
C MET A 314 29.58 -13.14 -10.92
N SER A 315 29.49 -13.84 -9.80
CA SER A 315 29.46 -15.30 -9.76
C SER A 315 28.02 -15.83 -9.91
N PRO A 316 27.81 -17.11 -10.24
CA PRO A 316 26.48 -17.65 -10.52
C PRO A 316 25.43 -17.40 -9.44
N HIS A 317 25.78 -17.61 -8.16
CA HIS A 317 24.86 -17.39 -7.04
C HIS A 317 24.52 -15.90 -6.85
N GLU A 318 25.45 -14.98 -7.15
CA GLU A 318 25.21 -13.54 -7.08
C GLU A 318 24.27 -13.07 -8.20
N ILE A 319 24.36 -13.66 -9.40
CA ILE A 319 23.45 -13.36 -10.51
C ILE A 319 22.03 -13.83 -10.18
N LEU A 320 21.90 -15.03 -9.62
CA LEU A 320 20.61 -15.62 -9.24
C LEU A 320 19.93 -14.90 -8.06
N ALA A 321 20.73 -14.43 -7.09
CA ALA A 321 20.25 -13.77 -5.88
C ALA A 321 20.15 -12.23 -5.99
N SER A 322 20.53 -11.65 -7.13
CA SER A 322 20.52 -10.20 -7.33
C SER A 322 19.09 -9.66 -7.36
N GLU A 323 18.83 -8.66 -6.52
CA GLU A 323 17.58 -7.92 -6.40
C GLU A 323 17.65 -6.58 -7.15
N SER A 324 18.43 -6.51 -8.24
CA SER A 324 18.43 -5.35 -9.14
C SER A 324 17.01 -5.05 -9.61
N GLN A 325 16.66 -3.77 -9.63
CA GLN A 325 15.31 -3.28 -9.89
C GLN A 325 15.01 -3.23 -11.40
N GLU A 326 13.77 -2.86 -11.75
CA GLU A 326 13.30 -2.63 -13.14
C GLU A 326 13.52 -3.82 -14.09
N ARG A 327 13.13 -5.04 -13.68
CA ARG A 327 13.25 -6.26 -14.49
C ARG A 327 11.97 -7.08 -14.47
N MET A 328 11.65 -7.70 -15.62
CA MET A 328 10.57 -8.67 -15.80
C MET A 328 11.09 -9.94 -16.49
N LEU A 329 10.51 -11.09 -16.17
CA LEU A 329 10.70 -12.36 -16.84
C LEU A 329 9.51 -12.63 -17.76
N LEU A 330 9.75 -12.85 -19.05
CA LEU A 330 8.72 -13.19 -20.02
C LEU A 330 8.89 -14.62 -20.53
N ILE A 331 7.77 -15.30 -20.76
CA ILE A 331 7.68 -16.55 -21.50
C ILE A 331 7.07 -16.25 -22.86
N VAL A 332 7.80 -16.55 -23.93
CA VAL A 332 7.47 -16.11 -25.30
C VAL A 332 7.54 -17.29 -26.27
N ALA A 333 6.54 -17.41 -27.14
CA ALA A 333 6.59 -18.41 -28.22
C ALA A 333 7.74 -18.11 -29.19
N PRO A 334 8.53 -19.10 -29.66
CA PRO A 334 9.71 -18.86 -30.49
C PRO A 334 9.45 -18.01 -31.73
N GLU A 335 8.30 -18.20 -32.39
CA GLU A 335 7.89 -17.45 -33.57
C GLU A 335 7.54 -15.97 -33.27
N LYS A 336 7.32 -15.61 -32.01
CA LYS A 336 7.00 -14.25 -31.56
C LYS A 336 8.22 -13.49 -31.02
N LEU A 337 9.34 -14.17 -30.80
CA LEU A 337 10.53 -13.59 -30.16
C LEU A 337 11.03 -12.33 -30.89
N ASP A 338 11.11 -12.38 -32.23
CA ASP A 338 11.60 -11.24 -33.02
C ASP A 338 10.74 -9.99 -32.83
N ASP A 339 9.43 -10.16 -32.66
CA ASP A 339 8.52 -9.03 -32.45
C ASP A 339 8.62 -8.48 -31.03
N VAL A 340 8.83 -9.34 -30.02
CA VAL A 340 9.16 -8.92 -28.65
C VAL A 340 10.44 -8.08 -28.62
N LEU A 341 11.51 -8.56 -29.28
CA LEU A 341 12.78 -7.84 -29.34
C LEU A 341 12.66 -6.48 -30.03
N LYS A 342 11.85 -6.37 -31.10
CA LYS A 342 11.59 -5.10 -31.79
C LYS A 342 10.84 -4.10 -30.91
N ILE A 343 9.83 -4.54 -30.16
CA ILE A 343 9.09 -3.66 -29.24
C ILE A 343 10.00 -3.20 -28.11
N ALA A 344 10.81 -4.09 -27.54
CA ALA A 344 11.78 -3.72 -26.51
C ALA A 344 12.79 -2.68 -27.02
N ASP A 345 13.35 -2.86 -28.23
CA ASP A 345 14.26 -1.91 -28.88
C ASP A 345 13.60 -0.55 -29.14
N LYS A 346 12.35 -0.54 -29.61
CA LYS A 346 11.55 0.70 -29.81
C LYS A 346 11.48 1.54 -28.54
N TRP A 347 11.30 0.91 -27.38
CA TRP A 347 11.22 1.59 -26.08
C TRP A 347 12.60 1.77 -25.40
N GLY A 348 13.69 1.29 -26.00
CA GLY A 348 15.03 1.36 -25.41
C GLY A 348 15.23 0.44 -24.21
N VAL A 349 14.40 -0.60 -24.08
CA VAL A 349 14.45 -1.59 -22.99
C VAL A 349 15.24 -2.81 -23.47
N LEU A 350 16.18 -3.32 -22.66
CA LEU A 350 16.92 -4.53 -23.02
C LEU A 350 16.00 -5.74 -22.91
N ALA A 351 15.97 -6.58 -23.95
CA ALA A 351 15.33 -7.88 -23.93
C ALA A 351 16.36 -8.94 -24.35
N THR A 352 16.55 -9.98 -23.52
CA THR A 352 17.55 -11.02 -23.78
C THR A 352 16.97 -12.40 -23.55
N ALA A 353 17.09 -13.28 -24.55
CA ALA A 353 16.73 -14.69 -24.43
C ALA A 353 17.76 -15.43 -23.57
N ILE A 354 17.39 -15.70 -22.32
CA ILE A 354 18.25 -16.32 -21.31
C ILE A 354 17.99 -17.81 -21.10
N GLY A 355 16.90 -18.35 -21.63
CA GLY A 355 16.51 -19.73 -21.37
C GLY A 355 15.41 -20.27 -22.29
N GLU A 356 15.00 -21.51 -22.01
CA GLU A 356 13.89 -22.20 -22.67
C GLU A 356 13.08 -23.02 -21.64
N VAL A 357 11.76 -23.11 -21.84
CA VAL A 357 10.86 -24.00 -21.11
C VAL A 357 11.05 -25.42 -21.63
N THR A 358 11.07 -26.41 -20.74
CA THR A 358 11.31 -27.83 -21.05
C THR A 358 10.26 -28.72 -20.42
N ASP A 359 10.07 -29.93 -20.96
CA ASP A 359 9.17 -30.95 -20.39
C ASP A 359 9.70 -31.61 -19.10
N GLY A 360 10.93 -31.26 -18.67
CA GLY A 360 11.74 -32.09 -17.78
C GLY A 360 11.45 -32.00 -16.28
N GLY A 361 10.47 -31.20 -15.83
CA GLY A 361 10.15 -31.01 -14.40
C GLY A 361 11.33 -30.54 -13.53
N ARG A 362 12.41 -30.04 -14.16
CA ARG A 362 13.68 -29.64 -13.54
C ARG A 362 14.01 -28.23 -13.97
N LEU A 363 14.44 -27.40 -13.03
CA LEU A 363 15.12 -26.14 -13.29
C LEU A 363 16.62 -26.42 -13.38
N VAL A 364 17.15 -26.32 -14.59
CA VAL A 364 18.56 -26.52 -14.91
C VAL A 364 19.18 -25.18 -15.26
N VAL A 365 20.17 -24.75 -14.49
CA VAL A 365 20.90 -23.51 -14.76
C VAL A 365 22.36 -23.82 -15.05
N THR A 366 22.88 -23.30 -16.15
CA THR A 366 24.26 -23.48 -16.57
C THR A 366 25.04 -22.16 -16.56
N TRP A 367 26.35 -22.26 -16.32
CA TRP A 367 27.31 -21.16 -16.42
C TRP A 367 28.60 -21.66 -17.08
N ASN A 368 28.94 -21.12 -18.26
CA ASN A 368 30.12 -21.54 -19.03
C ASN A 368 30.18 -23.07 -19.21
N ASP A 369 29.10 -23.65 -19.73
CA ASP A 369 28.91 -25.11 -19.95
C ASP A 369 28.88 -25.97 -18.67
N HIS A 370 28.99 -25.37 -17.49
CA HIS A 370 28.88 -26.09 -16.22
C HIS A 370 27.48 -25.98 -15.63
N MET A 371 26.88 -27.12 -15.27
CA MET A 371 25.62 -27.16 -14.54
C MET A 371 25.83 -26.74 -13.08
N VAL A 372 25.25 -25.61 -12.71
CA VAL A 372 25.37 -25.00 -11.37
C VAL A 372 24.10 -25.13 -10.54
N VAL A 373 22.95 -25.35 -11.18
CA VAL A 373 21.67 -25.66 -10.52
C VAL A 373 21.01 -26.80 -11.28
N ASP A 374 20.53 -27.78 -10.54
CA ASP A 374 19.67 -28.84 -11.05
C ASP A 374 18.71 -29.27 -9.92
N VAL A 375 17.52 -28.65 -9.90
CA VAL A 375 16.54 -28.75 -8.82
C VAL A 375 15.13 -28.99 -9.36
N PRO A 376 14.24 -29.67 -8.61
CA PRO A 376 12.81 -29.60 -8.88
C PRO A 376 12.31 -28.18 -8.54
N PRO A 377 11.62 -27.45 -9.44
CA PRO A 377 11.13 -26.10 -9.12
C PRO A 377 10.21 -26.07 -7.90
N GLY A 378 9.28 -27.03 -7.81
CA GLY A 378 8.32 -27.14 -6.69
C GLY A 378 8.98 -27.35 -5.33
N SER A 379 10.22 -27.87 -5.26
CA SER A 379 10.88 -28.03 -3.96
C SER A 379 11.37 -26.71 -3.35
N LEU A 380 11.51 -25.66 -4.17
CA LEU A 380 11.84 -24.32 -3.72
C LEU A 380 10.60 -23.54 -3.26
N VAL A 381 9.44 -23.80 -3.87
CA VAL A 381 8.19 -23.05 -3.65
C VAL A 381 7.21 -23.79 -2.71
N ASP A 382 6.87 -25.03 -3.07
CA ASP A 382 5.80 -25.81 -2.43
C ASP A 382 6.30 -26.60 -1.22
N ASP A 383 7.52 -27.15 -1.30
CA ASP A 383 8.11 -27.96 -0.23
C ASP A 383 8.77 -27.12 0.86
N GLY A 384 8.64 -25.80 0.84
CA GLY A 384 9.14 -24.92 1.90
C GLY A 384 8.67 -25.36 3.30
N PRO A 385 9.46 -25.08 4.36
CA PRO A 385 9.05 -25.36 5.73
C PRO A 385 7.72 -24.65 6.06
N VAL A 386 6.88 -25.32 6.85
CA VAL A 386 5.64 -24.74 7.38
C VAL A 386 5.64 -24.96 8.88
N TYR A 387 5.66 -23.87 9.64
CA TYR A 387 5.78 -23.91 11.09
C TYR A 387 4.44 -23.71 11.76
N HIS A 388 4.15 -24.56 12.75
CA HIS A 388 3.15 -24.30 13.77
C HIS A 388 3.89 -23.70 14.97
N ARG A 389 4.17 -22.39 14.89
CA ARG A 389 4.86 -21.67 15.94
C ARG A 389 4.04 -21.71 17.25
N PRO A 390 4.70 -21.80 18.42
CA PRO A 390 4.00 -21.71 19.70
C PRO A 390 3.29 -20.36 19.81
N MET A 391 2.12 -20.34 20.45
CA MET A 391 1.35 -19.12 20.71
C MET A 391 1.07 -19.02 22.21
N ARG A 392 1.19 -17.81 22.75
CA ARG A 392 0.86 -17.51 24.14
C ARG A 392 0.34 -16.08 24.25
N GLU A 393 -0.79 -15.90 24.90
CA GLU A 393 -1.31 -14.56 25.20
C GLU A 393 -0.29 -13.74 26.03
N PRO A 394 -0.09 -12.44 25.73
CA PRO A 394 0.79 -11.58 26.51
C PRO A 394 0.38 -11.53 27.98
N SER A 395 1.32 -11.81 28.89
CA SER A 395 1.04 -11.87 30.34
C SER A 395 0.63 -10.53 30.94
N ASP A 396 1.00 -9.43 30.30
CA ASP A 396 0.68 -8.07 30.71
C ASP A 396 -0.68 -7.58 30.19
N LEU A 397 -1.31 -8.29 29.23
CA LEU A 397 -2.52 -7.84 28.55
C LEU A 397 -3.68 -7.54 29.51
N ILE A 398 -3.86 -8.36 30.55
CA ILE A 398 -4.90 -8.17 31.57
C ILE A 398 -4.70 -6.86 32.33
N LEU A 399 -3.46 -6.55 32.72
CA LEU A 399 -3.13 -5.32 33.44
C LEU A 399 -3.24 -4.10 32.52
N LEU A 400 -2.78 -4.24 31.28
CA LEU A 400 -2.88 -3.20 30.26
C LEU A 400 -4.35 -2.82 30.01
N ARG A 401 -5.24 -3.80 29.87
CA ARG A 401 -6.69 -3.57 29.68
C ARG A 401 -7.40 -3.05 30.93
N ALA A 402 -6.89 -3.35 32.12
CA ALA A 402 -7.44 -2.81 33.36
C ALA A 402 -7.09 -1.33 33.58
N ASP A 403 -5.99 -0.86 32.99
CA ASP A 403 -5.53 0.54 33.09
C ASP A 403 -6.28 1.45 32.11
N ARG A 404 -7.52 1.79 32.44
CA ARG A 404 -8.49 2.43 31.55
C ARG A 404 -8.30 3.94 31.43
N ALA A 405 -8.20 4.44 30.20
CA ALA A 405 -8.15 5.87 29.92
C ALA A 405 -9.41 6.61 30.37
N GLU A 406 -10.56 5.93 30.49
CA GLU A 406 -11.78 6.54 30.98
C GLU A 406 -11.67 7.04 32.43
N THR A 407 -10.68 6.58 33.20
CA THR A 407 -10.43 7.01 34.57
C THR A 407 -9.48 8.21 34.69
N LEU A 408 -8.84 8.61 33.58
CA LEU A 408 -7.91 9.72 33.55
C LEU A 408 -8.61 11.07 33.80
N PRO A 409 -7.90 12.07 34.36
CA PRO A 409 -8.46 13.40 34.57
C PRO A 409 -8.90 14.06 33.26
N ARG A 410 -10.19 14.41 33.17
CA ARG A 410 -10.79 15.00 31.96
C ARG A 410 -10.86 16.53 32.07
N PRO A 411 -10.74 17.27 30.96
CA PRO A 411 -11.04 18.70 30.95
C PRO A 411 -12.53 18.92 31.30
N VAL A 412 -12.81 19.93 32.11
CA VAL A 412 -14.17 20.32 32.51
C VAL A 412 -14.36 21.81 32.27
N GLY A 413 -15.43 22.16 31.57
CA GLY A 413 -15.77 23.53 31.21
C GLY A 413 -15.16 23.99 29.88
N GLY A 414 -15.79 25.01 29.29
CA GLY A 414 -15.51 25.51 27.95
C GLY A 414 -14.04 25.81 27.65
N ASP A 415 -13.38 26.56 28.54
CA ASP A 415 -11.98 26.97 28.34
C ASP A 415 -11.02 25.77 28.30
N ALA A 416 -11.22 24.78 29.17
CA ALA A 416 -10.39 23.57 29.21
C ALA A 416 -10.62 22.67 27.99
N LEU A 417 -11.87 22.58 27.52
CA LEU A 417 -12.19 21.86 26.28
C LEU A 417 -11.53 22.53 25.08
N ARG A 418 -11.64 23.86 24.99
CA ARG A 418 -11.00 24.68 23.95
C ARG A 418 -9.49 24.45 23.89
N GLU A 419 -8.82 24.48 25.04
CA GLU A 419 -7.37 24.19 25.11
C GLU A 419 -7.05 22.77 24.64
N THR A 420 -7.90 21.80 25.00
CA THR A 420 -7.73 20.40 24.59
C THR A 420 -7.85 20.25 23.06
N VAL A 421 -8.81 20.93 22.42
CA VAL A 421 -8.93 20.96 20.95
C VAL A 421 -7.63 21.48 20.32
N LEU A 422 -7.15 22.65 20.74
CA LEU A 422 -5.94 23.25 20.18
C LEU A 422 -4.69 22.38 20.38
N ARG A 423 -4.59 21.68 21.50
CA ARG A 423 -3.49 20.75 21.76
C ARG A 423 -3.56 19.53 20.86
N MET A 424 -4.75 18.95 20.68
CA MET A 424 -4.95 17.74 19.88
C MET A 424 -4.73 18.00 18.40
N ILE A 425 -5.35 19.02 17.80
CA ILE A 425 -5.18 19.33 16.37
C ILE A 425 -3.74 19.72 16.00
N ALA A 426 -2.93 20.10 16.99
CA ALA A 426 -1.51 20.40 16.83
C ALA A 426 -0.60 19.18 17.10
N SER A 427 -1.14 18.01 17.44
CA SER A 427 -0.35 16.80 17.67
C SER A 427 0.16 16.22 16.34
N PRO A 428 1.31 15.53 16.32
CA PRO A 428 1.86 14.97 15.08
C PRO A 428 0.90 14.03 14.33
N ASN A 429 0.04 13.29 15.05
CA ASN A 429 -0.91 12.35 14.45
C ASN A 429 -2.16 13.04 13.90
N LEU A 430 -2.64 14.11 14.53
CA LEU A 430 -3.88 14.81 14.13
C LEU A 430 -3.66 16.10 13.33
N CYS A 431 -2.41 16.56 13.20
CA CYS A 431 -2.11 17.77 12.44
C CYS A 431 -2.14 17.55 10.92
N ASP A 432 -2.16 18.66 10.19
CA ASP A 432 -2.14 18.69 8.74
C ASP A 432 -0.95 17.93 8.14
N LYS A 433 -1.24 17.06 7.17
CA LYS A 433 -0.23 16.25 6.46
C LYS A 433 0.23 16.87 5.13
N THR A 434 -0.06 18.15 4.87
CA THR A 434 0.33 18.82 3.61
C THR A 434 1.84 18.83 3.43
N TRP A 435 2.62 18.93 4.52
CA TRP A 435 4.08 18.85 4.45
C TRP A 435 4.57 17.57 3.74
N VAL A 436 3.89 16.43 3.94
CA VAL A 436 4.19 15.16 3.24
C VAL A 436 3.62 15.20 1.83
N THR A 437 2.32 15.47 1.71
CA THR A 437 1.57 15.26 0.46
C THR A 437 1.85 16.32 -0.61
N GLU A 438 2.38 17.50 -0.27
CA GLU A 438 2.77 18.51 -1.26
C GLU A 438 4.03 18.14 -2.05
N GLN A 439 4.76 17.12 -1.60
CA GLN A 439 5.94 16.57 -2.28
C GLN A 439 5.56 15.52 -3.33
N TYR A 440 4.28 15.12 -3.39
CA TYR A 440 3.75 14.12 -4.31
C TYR A 440 2.91 14.79 -5.41
N ASP A 441 2.99 14.27 -6.64
CA ASP A 441 1.99 14.57 -7.66
C ASP A 441 0.65 13.92 -7.28
N ARG A 442 -0.45 14.58 -7.61
CA ARG A 442 -1.83 14.08 -7.42
C ARG A 442 -2.75 14.28 -8.63
N TYR A 443 -2.24 14.83 -9.73
CA TYR A 443 -3.05 15.26 -10.88
C TYR A 443 -2.65 14.60 -12.21
N VAL A 444 -1.46 14.02 -12.29
CA VAL A 444 -0.98 13.34 -13.49
C VAL A 444 -1.99 12.27 -13.93
N LEU A 445 -2.11 12.08 -15.25
CA LEU A 445 -3.18 11.32 -15.93
C LEU A 445 -4.58 11.96 -15.92
N GLY A 446 -4.83 13.02 -15.13
CA GLY A 446 -6.07 13.82 -15.17
C GLY A 446 -7.34 13.11 -14.65
N ASN A 447 -7.18 11.97 -13.97
CA ASN A 447 -8.28 11.11 -13.53
C ASN A 447 -8.49 11.09 -12.01
N THR A 448 -7.64 11.77 -11.24
CA THR A 448 -7.86 11.97 -9.79
C THR A 448 -9.04 12.91 -9.56
N VAL A 449 -10.05 12.43 -8.85
CA VAL A 449 -11.27 13.18 -8.51
C VAL A 449 -11.19 13.68 -7.06
N LEU A 450 -10.78 12.81 -6.14
CA LEU A 450 -10.47 13.12 -4.75
C LEU A 450 -9.11 12.50 -4.41
N ALA A 451 -8.32 13.19 -3.58
CA ALA A 451 -7.04 12.75 -3.05
C ALA A 451 -6.84 13.44 -1.69
N GLN A 452 -5.72 13.20 -1.02
CA GLN A 452 -5.44 13.77 0.31
C GLN A 452 -5.75 15.28 0.36
N PRO A 453 -6.38 15.76 1.46
CA PRO A 453 -6.68 15.08 2.72
C PRO A 453 -8.12 14.50 2.80
N GLU A 454 -8.74 14.09 1.69
CA GLU A 454 -10.06 13.44 1.73
C GLU A 454 -9.96 12.01 2.32
N ASP A 455 -11.06 11.47 2.87
CA ASP A 455 -11.10 10.14 3.53
C ASP A 455 -10.69 8.97 2.63
N ALA A 456 -10.91 9.10 1.31
CA ALA A 456 -10.49 8.13 0.33
C ALA A 456 -10.00 8.81 -0.95
N GLY A 457 -9.00 8.19 -1.60
CA GLY A 457 -8.60 8.54 -2.95
C GLY A 457 -9.65 8.07 -3.94
N VAL A 458 -10.14 8.93 -4.83
CA VAL A 458 -11.13 8.61 -5.86
C VAL A 458 -10.54 8.84 -7.25
N LEU A 459 -10.56 7.79 -8.07
CA LEU A 459 -10.11 7.82 -9.46
C LEU A 459 -11.28 7.58 -10.41
N ARG A 460 -11.36 8.38 -11.47
CA ARG A 460 -12.20 8.08 -12.63
C ARG A 460 -11.50 7.03 -13.49
N ILE A 461 -12.19 5.95 -13.80
CA ILE A 461 -11.68 4.84 -14.60
C ILE A 461 -12.19 4.91 -16.04
N ASP A 462 -13.44 5.34 -16.23
CA ASP A 462 -14.04 5.51 -17.55
C ASP A 462 -14.64 6.92 -17.67
N GLU A 463 -14.15 7.68 -18.65
CA GLU A 463 -14.60 9.04 -18.93
C GLU A 463 -16.01 9.11 -19.54
N GLN A 464 -16.44 8.06 -20.26
CA GLN A 464 -17.74 8.05 -20.94
C GLN A 464 -18.87 7.76 -19.98
N THR A 465 -18.68 6.78 -19.10
CA THR A 465 -19.70 6.36 -18.12
C THR A 465 -19.60 7.12 -16.80
N GLY A 466 -18.44 7.71 -16.50
CA GLY A 466 -18.14 8.29 -15.20
C GLY A 466 -17.72 7.26 -14.16
N LEU A 467 -17.63 5.96 -14.51
CA LEU A 467 -17.26 4.90 -13.59
C LEU A 467 -15.92 5.20 -12.91
N GLY A 468 -15.86 4.99 -11.60
CA GLY A 468 -14.66 5.19 -10.81
C GLY A 468 -14.52 4.23 -9.65
N VAL A 469 -13.40 4.38 -8.96
CA VAL A 469 -13.07 3.61 -7.76
C VAL A 469 -12.65 4.54 -6.64
N ALA A 470 -13.00 4.15 -5.41
CA ALA A 470 -12.55 4.78 -4.17
C ALA A 470 -11.62 3.81 -3.42
N LEU A 471 -10.57 4.32 -2.81
CA LEU A 471 -9.58 3.51 -2.10
C LEU A 471 -9.13 4.21 -0.82
N SER A 472 -9.17 3.47 0.29
CA SER A 472 -8.64 3.92 1.58
C SER A 472 -7.75 2.83 2.20
N VAL A 473 -6.88 3.24 3.13
CA VAL A 473 -5.88 2.40 3.82
C VAL A 473 -5.78 2.84 5.27
N ASP A 474 -5.99 1.90 6.21
CA ASP A 474 -6.08 2.23 7.63
C ASP A 474 -5.40 1.16 8.50
N GLY A 475 -4.80 1.55 9.63
CA GLY A 475 -4.08 0.60 10.48
C GLY A 475 -3.63 1.14 11.84
N ASN A 476 -4.56 1.31 12.80
CA ASN A 476 -4.24 1.77 14.15
C ASN A 476 -3.55 0.69 15.02
N GLY A 477 -2.23 0.81 15.16
CA GLY A 477 -1.41 -0.13 15.95
C GLY A 477 -1.71 -0.12 17.46
N ARG A 478 -2.21 0.99 18.03
CA ARG A 478 -2.55 1.06 19.46
C ARG A 478 -3.77 0.21 19.77
N TYR A 479 -4.80 0.28 18.93
CA TYR A 479 -5.98 -0.58 19.09
C TYR A 479 -5.61 -2.05 18.99
N ALA A 480 -4.80 -2.43 18.00
CA ALA A 480 -4.31 -3.80 17.86
C ALA A 480 -3.39 -4.24 19.01
N ARG A 481 -2.66 -3.32 19.65
CA ARG A 481 -1.87 -3.62 20.86
C ARG A 481 -2.75 -3.95 22.07
N LEU A 482 -3.89 -3.27 22.21
CA LEU A 482 -4.87 -3.49 23.28
C LEU A 482 -5.72 -4.73 23.00
N ASP A 483 -6.12 -4.96 21.76
CA ASP A 483 -6.84 -6.15 21.31
C ASP A 483 -6.52 -6.43 19.83
N PRO A 484 -5.68 -7.42 19.51
CA PRO A 484 -5.30 -7.68 18.12
C PRO A 484 -6.49 -8.13 17.25
N TYR A 485 -7.45 -8.88 17.83
CA TYR A 485 -8.63 -9.35 17.10
C TYR A 485 -9.55 -8.18 16.75
N ASN A 486 -9.92 -7.37 17.74
CA ASN A 486 -10.81 -6.22 17.52
C ASN A 486 -10.10 -5.07 16.83
N GLY A 487 -8.80 -4.87 17.06
CA GLY A 487 -7.98 -3.86 16.39
C GLY A 487 -7.88 -4.10 14.88
N ALA A 488 -7.72 -5.34 14.45
CA ALA A 488 -7.76 -5.68 13.02
C ALA A 488 -9.16 -5.45 12.40
N LYS A 489 -10.24 -5.70 13.17
CA LYS A 489 -11.60 -5.37 12.75
C LYS A 489 -11.86 -3.87 12.69
N LEU A 490 -11.29 -3.08 13.60
CA LEU A 490 -11.38 -1.62 13.59
C LEU A 490 -10.66 -1.03 12.37
N ALA A 491 -9.46 -1.50 12.05
CA ALA A 491 -8.75 -1.09 10.82
C ALA A 491 -9.57 -1.42 9.55
N LEU A 492 -10.22 -2.60 9.50
CA LEU A 492 -11.13 -2.93 8.41
C LEU A 492 -12.37 -2.01 8.39
N ALA A 493 -12.97 -1.74 9.55
CA ALA A 493 -14.16 -0.91 9.69
C ALA A 493 -13.90 0.54 9.24
N GLU A 494 -12.75 1.10 9.62
CA GLU A 494 -12.33 2.45 9.26
C GLU A 494 -12.10 2.58 7.75
N ALA A 495 -11.29 1.70 7.15
CA ALA A 495 -11.09 1.69 5.70
C ALA A 495 -12.38 1.48 4.90
N TYR A 496 -13.26 0.62 5.40
CA TYR A 496 -14.58 0.40 4.83
C TYR A 496 -15.45 1.66 4.88
N ARG A 497 -15.45 2.35 6.03
CA ARG A 497 -16.20 3.58 6.25
C ARG A 497 -15.65 4.75 5.44
N ASN A 498 -14.33 4.90 5.34
CA ASN A 498 -13.64 5.92 4.56
C ASN A 498 -14.00 5.85 3.06
N VAL A 499 -14.06 4.64 2.51
CA VAL A 499 -14.58 4.42 1.15
C VAL A 499 -16.05 4.81 1.04
N ALA A 500 -16.86 4.49 2.05
CA ALA A 500 -18.30 4.75 2.04
C ALA A 500 -18.66 6.24 2.16
N VAL A 501 -17.99 7.00 3.03
CA VAL A 501 -18.22 8.44 3.19
C VAL A 501 -17.84 9.21 1.93
N ALA A 502 -16.89 8.73 1.12
CA ALA A 502 -16.57 9.28 -0.19
C ALA A 502 -17.66 9.01 -1.26
N GLY A 503 -18.66 8.17 -0.93
CA GLY A 503 -19.75 7.73 -1.81
C GLY A 503 -19.47 6.42 -2.55
N GLY A 504 -18.39 5.71 -2.21
CA GLY A 504 -18.05 4.41 -2.79
C GLY A 504 -18.74 3.25 -2.10
N LYS A 505 -19.10 2.22 -2.87
CA LYS A 505 -19.54 0.93 -2.32
C LYS A 505 -18.33 0.02 -2.13
N PRO A 506 -17.93 -0.37 -0.90
CA PRO A 506 -16.81 -1.28 -0.69
C PRO A 506 -17.03 -2.65 -1.35
N ILE A 507 -15.99 -3.21 -1.97
CA ILE A 507 -16.07 -4.48 -2.74
C ILE A 507 -14.91 -5.45 -2.52
N SER A 508 -13.73 -5.01 -2.09
CA SER A 508 -12.56 -5.89 -1.92
C SER A 508 -11.57 -5.34 -0.90
N VAL A 509 -10.75 -6.22 -0.34
CA VAL A 509 -9.75 -5.89 0.68
C VAL A 509 -8.36 -6.33 0.23
N THR A 510 -7.35 -5.51 0.52
CA THR A 510 -5.94 -5.90 0.56
C THR A 510 -5.40 -5.66 1.97
N ASN A 511 -4.31 -6.33 2.37
CA ASN A 511 -3.70 -6.03 3.67
C ASN A 511 -2.18 -6.12 3.65
N CYS A 512 -1.54 -5.42 4.58
CA CYS A 512 -0.14 -5.64 4.91
C CYS A 512 0.01 -5.79 6.43
N LEU A 513 0.41 -6.99 6.85
CA LEU A 513 0.48 -7.39 8.25
C LEU A 513 1.90 -7.17 8.79
N ASN A 514 2.11 -6.12 9.58
CA ASN A 514 3.43 -5.78 10.15
C ASN A 514 3.51 -6.19 11.62
N PHE A 515 4.43 -7.09 11.95
CA PHE A 515 4.59 -7.68 13.27
C PHE A 515 6.08 -7.88 13.65
N GLY A 516 6.34 -8.08 14.94
CA GLY A 516 7.67 -8.45 15.45
C GLY A 516 8.10 -9.87 15.04
N SER A 517 9.03 -10.49 15.77
CA SER A 517 9.49 -11.84 15.42
C SER A 517 8.41 -12.91 15.65
N PRO A 518 8.16 -13.80 14.67
CA PRO A 518 7.21 -14.90 14.77
C PRO A 518 7.69 -16.01 15.72
N GLU A 519 8.93 -15.93 16.20
CA GLU A 519 9.51 -16.88 17.16
C GLU A 519 9.11 -16.56 18.60
N ASP A 520 8.71 -15.32 18.90
CA ASP A 520 8.09 -14.97 20.18
C ASP A 520 6.64 -15.50 20.19
N PRO A 521 6.28 -16.41 21.12
CA PRO A 521 4.91 -16.91 21.23
C PRO A 521 3.85 -15.82 21.41
N THR A 522 4.25 -14.69 21.99
CA THR A 522 3.40 -13.53 22.26
C THR A 522 3.05 -12.79 20.98
N VAL A 523 4.05 -12.52 20.15
CA VAL A 523 3.87 -11.88 18.85
C VAL A 523 3.09 -12.78 17.90
N MET A 524 3.40 -14.08 17.87
CA MET A 524 2.65 -15.02 17.05
C MET A 524 1.18 -15.13 17.46
N TRP A 525 0.87 -15.08 18.76
CA TRP A 525 -0.50 -15.02 19.23
C TRP A 525 -1.22 -13.76 18.75
N GLN A 526 -0.57 -12.59 18.85
CA GLN A 526 -1.14 -11.32 18.34
C GLN A 526 -1.39 -11.38 16.83
N PHE A 527 -0.45 -11.93 16.06
CA PHE A 527 -0.59 -12.13 14.62
C PHE A 527 -1.79 -13.05 14.29
N ALA A 528 -1.88 -14.20 14.94
CA ALA A 528 -2.96 -15.15 14.71
C ALA A 528 -4.34 -14.55 15.02
N GLU A 529 -4.44 -13.79 16.11
CA GLU A 529 -5.67 -13.10 16.50
C GLU A 529 -6.05 -11.97 15.53
N ALA A 530 -5.08 -11.20 15.05
CA ALA A 530 -5.32 -10.16 14.04
C ALA A 530 -5.79 -10.75 12.70
N VAL A 531 -5.15 -11.82 12.22
CA VAL A 531 -5.58 -12.54 11.00
C VAL A 531 -6.99 -13.10 11.18
N ARG A 532 -7.28 -13.69 12.34
CA ARG A 532 -8.61 -14.20 12.68
C ARG A 532 -9.66 -13.08 12.68
N GLY A 533 -9.34 -11.93 13.29
CA GLY A 533 -10.19 -10.74 13.34
C GLY A 533 -10.51 -10.20 11.95
N LEU A 534 -9.50 -10.03 11.11
CA LEU A 534 -9.67 -9.56 9.74
C LEU A 534 -10.47 -10.54 8.89
N ALA A 535 -10.19 -11.85 8.98
CA ALA A 535 -10.92 -12.87 8.22
C ALA A 535 -12.40 -12.96 8.64
N ASP A 536 -12.69 -12.93 9.94
CA ASP A 536 -14.05 -12.90 10.46
C ASP A 536 -14.79 -11.62 10.04
N GLY A 537 -14.10 -10.47 10.07
CA GLY A 537 -14.68 -9.19 9.67
C GLY A 537 -15.00 -9.12 8.17
N CYS A 538 -14.09 -9.61 7.33
CA CYS A 538 -14.30 -9.74 5.88
C CYS A 538 -15.51 -10.63 5.57
N GLN A 539 -15.64 -11.77 6.28
CA GLN A 539 -16.78 -12.66 6.15
C GLN A 539 -18.10 -11.99 6.55
N GLU A 540 -18.11 -11.21 7.64
CA GLU A 540 -19.29 -10.51 8.15
C GLU A 540 -19.75 -9.37 7.21
N LEU A 541 -18.80 -8.58 6.70
CA LEU A 541 -19.07 -7.50 5.73
C LEU A 541 -19.37 -8.02 4.31
N GLY A 542 -18.98 -9.26 4.00
CA GLY A 542 -19.20 -9.86 2.68
C GLY A 542 -18.22 -9.41 1.60
N ILE A 543 -17.05 -8.90 1.98
CA ILE A 543 -15.95 -8.53 1.09
C ILE A 543 -14.71 -9.37 1.38
N ALA A 544 -13.99 -9.80 0.36
CA ALA A 544 -12.87 -10.74 0.52
C ALA A 544 -11.51 -10.05 0.45
N VAL A 545 -10.53 -10.64 1.14
CA VAL A 545 -9.12 -10.31 0.91
C VAL A 545 -8.70 -10.89 -0.45
N SER A 546 -8.35 -10.02 -1.40
CA SER A 546 -7.91 -10.41 -2.74
C SER A 546 -6.39 -10.61 -2.84
N GLY A 547 -5.63 -9.99 -1.95
CA GLY A 547 -4.17 -10.10 -1.88
C GLY A 547 -3.62 -9.40 -0.62
N GLY A 548 -2.30 -9.48 -0.42
CA GLY A 548 -1.65 -8.80 0.70
C GLY A 548 -0.19 -9.22 0.90
N ASN A 549 0.38 -8.73 2.00
CA ASN A 549 1.78 -8.95 2.38
C ASN A 549 1.91 -9.22 3.90
N VAL A 550 2.96 -9.92 4.31
CA VAL A 550 3.32 -10.10 5.72
C VAL A 550 4.75 -9.68 5.94
N SER A 551 4.95 -8.75 6.87
CA SER A 551 6.25 -8.29 7.32
C SER A 551 6.45 -8.68 8.77
N PHE A 552 7.30 -9.68 8.99
CA PHE A 552 7.72 -10.12 10.33
C PHE A 552 9.08 -9.50 10.70
N TYR A 553 9.54 -9.77 11.92
CA TYR A 553 10.85 -9.31 12.43
C TYR A 553 11.01 -7.78 12.51
N ASN A 554 9.90 -7.03 12.58
CA ASN A 554 9.91 -5.61 12.89
C ASN A 554 10.16 -5.40 14.40
N GLN A 555 11.40 -5.63 14.83
CA GLN A 555 11.82 -5.48 16.22
C GLN A 555 13.32 -5.20 16.34
N THR A 556 13.69 -4.43 17.36
CA THR A 556 15.09 -4.14 17.70
C THR A 556 15.38 -4.68 19.10
N GLY A 557 16.35 -5.58 19.22
CA GLY A 557 16.54 -6.36 20.45
C GLY A 557 15.26 -7.10 20.85
N ALA A 558 14.76 -6.83 22.07
CA ALA A 558 13.53 -7.43 22.59
C ALA A 558 12.27 -6.56 22.38
N ALA A 559 12.40 -5.37 21.80
CA ALA A 559 11.30 -4.43 21.61
C ALA A 559 10.69 -4.62 20.21
N ALA A 560 9.51 -5.24 20.15
CA ALA A 560 8.70 -5.31 18.95
C ALA A 560 7.83 -4.06 18.79
N ILE A 561 7.53 -3.71 17.54
CA ILE A 561 6.49 -2.75 17.21
C ILE A 561 5.14 -3.18 17.78
N HIS A 562 4.18 -2.25 17.84
CA HIS A 562 2.79 -2.66 17.99
C HIS A 562 2.33 -3.52 16.79
N PRO A 563 1.49 -4.55 17.01
CA PRO A 563 0.89 -5.28 15.90
C PRO A 563 0.16 -4.28 15.00
N THR A 564 0.54 -4.20 13.72
CA THR A 564 0.05 -3.16 12.81
C THR A 564 -0.51 -3.80 11.53
N PRO A 565 -1.74 -4.34 11.57
CA PRO A 565 -2.45 -4.81 10.38
C PRO A 565 -2.96 -3.59 9.60
N VAL A 566 -2.30 -3.28 8.50
CA VAL A 566 -2.74 -2.23 7.57
C VAL A 566 -3.75 -2.84 6.61
N VAL A 567 -4.93 -2.27 6.50
CA VAL A 567 -6.03 -2.78 5.68
C VAL A 567 -6.37 -1.75 4.62
N GLY A 568 -6.34 -2.16 3.35
CA GLY A 568 -6.81 -1.34 2.23
C GLY A 568 -8.15 -1.83 1.71
N VAL A 569 -9.10 -0.93 1.48
CA VAL A 569 -10.44 -1.28 0.97
C VAL A 569 -10.70 -0.57 -0.35
N LEU A 570 -11.03 -1.35 -1.38
CA LEU A 570 -11.45 -0.85 -2.68
C LEU A 570 -12.98 -0.75 -2.71
N GLY A 571 -13.50 0.38 -3.21
CA GLY A 571 -14.91 0.58 -3.49
C GLY A 571 -15.19 1.03 -4.92
N LEU A 572 -16.43 0.80 -5.36
CA LEU A 572 -16.93 1.19 -6.67
C LEU A 572 -17.79 2.46 -6.58
N ILE A 573 -17.64 3.37 -7.52
CA ILE A 573 -18.51 4.52 -7.71
C ILE A 573 -19.03 4.50 -9.14
N ASP A 574 -20.35 4.41 -9.32
CA ASP A 574 -20.99 4.30 -10.65
C ASP A 574 -20.75 5.55 -11.50
N ASP A 575 -20.80 6.74 -10.90
CA ASP A 575 -20.45 8.01 -11.52
C ASP A 575 -19.67 8.85 -10.52
N VAL A 576 -18.38 9.09 -10.80
CA VAL A 576 -17.51 9.88 -9.92
C VAL A 576 -18.04 11.28 -9.67
N ALA A 577 -18.95 11.83 -10.48
CA ALA A 577 -19.57 13.13 -10.19
C ALA A 577 -20.39 13.15 -8.90
N THR A 578 -20.84 11.99 -8.40
CA THR A 578 -21.60 11.86 -7.14
C THR A 578 -20.71 11.72 -5.91
N ARG A 579 -19.39 11.76 -6.06
CA ARG A 579 -18.42 11.77 -4.94
C ARG A 579 -18.77 12.78 -3.85
N VAL A 580 -18.52 12.43 -2.60
CA VAL A 580 -18.78 13.31 -1.44
C VAL A 580 -17.44 13.72 -0.81
N PRO A 581 -17.12 15.02 -0.72
CA PRO A 581 -15.91 15.49 -0.07
C PRO A 581 -16.09 15.65 1.44
N ILE A 582 -14.99 15.75 2.20
CA ILE A 582 -15.03 16.00 3.65
C ILE A 582 -15.41 17.45 3.99
N GLY A 583 -15.07 18.38 3.09
CA GLY A 583 -15.13 19.81 3.38
C GLY A 583 -16.54 20.39 3.32
N PHE A 584 -16.97 21.08 4.37
CA PHE A 584 -18.21 21.83 4.38
C PHE A 584 -18.23 22.84 3.23
N THR A 585 -19.30 22.81 2.44
CA THR A 585 -19.40 23.64 1.23
C THR A 585 -20.22 24.89 1.53
N PRO A 586 -19.87 26.07 0.97
CA PRO A 586 -20.75 27.23 1.07
C PRO A 586 -22.13 26.90 0.50
N SER A 587 -23.15 26.90 1.36
CA SER A 587 -24.51 26.54 0.97
C SER A 587 -25.11 27.63 0.06
N ALA A 588 -25.97 27.20 -0.87
CA ALA A 588 -26.81 28.13 -1.63
C ALA A 588 -27.92 28.73 -0.75
N HIS A 589 -28.24 28.10 0.39
CA HIS A 589 -29.24 28.58 1.33
C HIS A 589 -28.61 29.52 2.38
N PRO A 590 -29.25 30.66 2.73
CA PRO A 590 -28.70 31.60 3.71
C PRO A 590 -28.47 31.02 5.11
N GLU A 591 -29.22 29.99 5.48
CA GLU A 591 -29.11 29.31 6.79
C GLU A 591 -28.13 28.13 6.79
N GLY A 592 -27.34 27.97 5.71
CA GLY A 592 -26.40 26.88 5.57
C GLY A 592 -27.03 25.49 5.43
N ASP A 593 -26.18 24.48 5.35
CA ASP A 593 -26.56 23.07 5.38
C ASP A 593 -26.75 22.59 6.83
N LEU A 594 -27.62 21.61 7.02
CA LEU A 594 -27.84 20.94 8.30
C LEU A 594 -26.73 19.91 8.53
N VAL A 595 -26.17 19.90 9.74
CA VAL A 595 -25.12 18.96 10.13
C VAL A 595 -25.73 17.86 11.00
N PHE A 596 -25.53 16.61 10.59
CA PHE A 596 -25.97 15.43 11.32
C PHE A 596 -24.76 14.61 11.78
N LEU A 597 -24.84 14.07 13.00
CA LEU A 597 -23.98 12.98 13.46
C LEU A 597 -24.73 11.66 13.25
N LEU A 598 -24.11 10.74 12.53
CA LEU A 598 -24.57 9.36 12.37
C LEU A 598 -23.86 8.46 13.38
N GLY A 599 -24.59 7.50 13.93
CA GLY A 599 -24.12 6.56 14.96
C GLY A 599 -24.19 7.12 16.39
N GLU A 600 -23.58 6.41 17.33
CA GLU A 600 -23.71 6.66 18.77
C GLU A 600 -22.35 6.91 19.42
N THR A 601 -22.24 7.98 20.21
CA THR A 601 -21.04 8.24 21.00
C THR A 601 -21.09 7.48 22.32
N ARG A 602 -20.04 6.71 22.62
CA ARG A 602 -19.87 6.00 23.89
C ARG A 602 -18.72 6.63 24.68
N ASN A 603 -18.53 6.23 25.93
CA ASN A 603 -17.37 6.64 26.73
C ASN A 603 -16.20 5.69 26.45
N GLU A 604 -15.68 5.72 25.22
CA GLU A 604 -14.56 4.91 24.74
C GLU A 604 -13.38 5.84 24.46
N LEU A 605 -12.40 5.85 25.38
CA LEU A 605 -11.25 6.78 25.37
C LEU A 605 -9.91 6.03 25.38
N SER A 606 -9.95 4.74 25.65
CA SER A 606 -8.79 3.87 25.75
C SER A 606 -8.17 3.63 24.36
N GLY A 607 -6.87 3.88 24.25
CA GLY A 607 -6.14 3.85 22.97
C GLY A 607 -6.26 5.14 22.13
N SER A 608 -7.01 6.15 22.60
CA SER A 608 -7.28 7.37 21.83
C SER A 608 -6.13 8.35 21.73
N GLU A 609 -6.20 9.22 20.72
CA GLU A 609 -5.27 10.34 20.59
C GLU A 609 -5.36 11.29 21.78
N TRP A 610 -6.53 11.50 22.39
CA TRP A 610 -6.61 12.28 23.62
C TRP A 610 -5.79 11.67 24.76
N ALA A 611 -5.94 10.36 24.99
CA ALA A 611 -5.22 9.64 26.04
C ALA A 611 -3.71 9.71 25.81
N TRP A 612 -3.28 9.57 24.56
CA TRP A 612 -1.87 9.67 24.18
C TRP A 612 -1.34 11.11 24.31
N VAL A 613 -1.94 12.08 23.64
CA VAL A 613 -1.46 13.46 23.55
C VAL A 613 -1.48 14.16 24.91
N THR A 614 -2.49 13.90 25.75
CA THR A 614 -2.62 14.60 27.04
C THR A 614 -1.92 13.87 28.18
N HIS A 615 -1.88 12.53 28.15
CA HIS A 615 -1.41 11.73 29.28
C HIS A 615 -0.25 10.79 28.98
N GLY A 616 0.17 10.65 27.71
CA GLY A 616 1.15 9.64 27.30
C GLY A 616 0.68 8.22 27.63
N HIS A 617 -0.64 7.99 27.60
CA HIS A 617 -1.27 6.78 28.12
C HIS A 617 -1.66 5.82 26.99
N LEU A 618 -1.35 4.54 27.19
CA LEU A 618 -1.87 3.43 26.40
C LEU A 618 -2.32 2.32 27.36
N GLY A 619 -3.63 2.08 27.41
CA GLY A 619 -4.26 1.09 28.26
C GLY A 619 -5.78 1.12 28.10
N GLY A 620 -6.47 0.11 28.64
CA GLY A 620 -7.91 -0.08 28.51
C GLY A 620 -8.31 -0.98 27.35
N GLU A 621 -9.55 -0.88 26.91
CA GLU A 621 -10.10 -1.63 25.77
C GLU A 621 -10.33 -0.69 24.58
N PRO A 622 -9.96 -1.08 23.35
CA PRO A 622 -10.23 -0.24 22.19
C PRO A 622 -11.73 -0.07 21.94
N PRO A 623 -12.16 0.90 21.11
CA PRO A 623 -13.56 1.10 20.78
C PRO A 623 -14.26 -0.19 20.32
N ARG A 624 -15.52 -0.38 20.70
CA ARG A 624 -16.26 -1.58 20.30
C ARG A 624 -16.65 -1.51 18.82
N VAL A 625 -16.12 -2.43 18.03
CA VAL A 625 -16.51 -2.63 16.62
C VAL A 625 -17.90 -3.28 16.50
N ASP A 626 -18.70 -2.78 15.56
CA ASP A 626 -20.00 -3.33 15.17
C ASP A 626 -20.14 -3.26 13.63
N LEU A 627 -19.74 -4.34 12.95
CA LEU A 627 -19.64 -4.36 11.49
C LEU A 627 -21.01 -4.36 10.80
N ALA A 628 -22.06 -4.82 11.48
CA ALA A 628 -23.43 -4.70 10.98
C ALA A 628 -23.85 -3.21 10.91
N ARG A 629 -23.47 -2.41 11.92
CA ARG A 629 -23.66 -0.95 11.87
C ARG A 629 -22.81 -0.28 10.82
N GLU A 630 -21.54 -0.67 10.64
CA GLU A 630 -20.69 -0.14 9.57
C GLU A 630 -21.30 -0.40 8.18
N LYS A 631 -21.87 -1.59 7.98
CA LYS A 631 -22.58 -1.92 6.75
C LYS A 631 -23.81 -1.03 6.52
N ALA A 632 -24.65 -0.85 7.54
CA ALA A 632 -25.82 0.01 7.44
C ALA A 632 -25.42 1.48 7.18
N LEU A 633 -24.37 1.96 7.84
CA LEU A 633 -23.80 3.29 7.60
C LEU A 633 -23.36 3.44 6.14
N ALA A 634 -22.63 2.47 5.59
CA ALA A 634 -22.16 2.53 4.21
C ALA A 634 -23.31 2.47 3.18
N GLU A 635 -24.36 1.68 3.44
CA GLU A 635 -25.54 1.62 2.59
C GLU A 635 -26.24 2.99 2.53
N VAL A 636 -26.47 3.62 3.69
CA VAL A 636 -27.06 4.96 3.79
C VAL A 636 -26.20 6.00 3.08
N LEU A 637 -24.88 6.00 3.30
CA LEU A 637 -23.97 6.98 2.71
C LEU A 637 -23.90 6.84 1.18
N ALA A 638 -23.75 5.63 0.67
CA ALA A 638 -23.71 5.38 -0.77
C ALA A 638 -25.02 5.78 -1.45
N GLU A 639 -26.17 5.45 -0.86
CA GLU A 639 -27.47 5.86 -1.42
C GLU A 639 -27.67 7.38 -1.34
N ALA A 640 -27.37 7.99 -0.20
CA ALA A 640 -27.49 9.44 -0.01
C ALA A 640 -26.58 10.23 -0.97
N ALA A 641 -25.35 9.75 -1.22
CA ALA A 641 -24.44 10.32 -2.21
C ALA A 641 -25.04 10.24 -3.62
N ARG A 642 -25.52 9.06 -4.02
CA ARG A 642 -26.09 8.80 -5.36
C ARG A 642 -27.29 9.70 -5.69
N VAL A 643 -28.11 10.03 -4.70
CA VAL A 643 -29.31 10.90 -4.90
C VAL A 643 -29.06 12.37 -4.55
N GLY A 644 -27.82 12.74 -4.20
CA GLY A 644 -27.44 14.13 -3.91
C GLY A 644 -28.03 14.66 -2.60
N HIS A 645 -28.18 13.82 -1.58
CA HIS A 645 -28.59 14.24 -0.23
C HIS A 645 -27.44 14.78 0.63
N LEU A 646 -26.19 14.66 0.17
CA LEU A 646 -25.00 15.08 0.92
C LEU A 646 -24.22 16.15 0.17
N THR A 647 -23.79 17.20 0.85
CA THR A 647 -22.80 18.17 0.34
C THR A 647 -21.40 17.91 0.89
N ALA A 648 -21.31 17.29 2.06
CA ALA A 648 -20.10 16.80 2.67
C ALA A 648 -20.38 15.59 3.57
N ALA A 649 -19.40 14.72 3.72
CA ALA A 649 -19.41 13.61 4.67
C ALA A 649 -17.97 13.35 5.11
N HIS A 650 -17.78 13.09 6.40
CA HIS A 650 -16.47 12.82 6.96
C HIS A 650 -16.60 11.79 8.08
N ASP A 651 -15.69 10.82 8.10
CA ASP A 651 -15.64 9.78 9.11
C ASP A 651 -15.27 10.32 10.51
N LEU A 652 -15.55 9.54 11.56
CA LEU A 652 -15.10 9.83 12.93
C LEU A 652 -14.10 8.75 13.35
N SER A 653 -12.83 9.09 13.26
CA SER A 653 -11.67 8.27 13.57
C SER A 653 -10.88 8.89 14.73
N ASP A 654 -9.57 9.03 14.59
CA ASP A 654 -8.66 9.60 15.58
C ASP A 654 -9.08 11.04 15.96
N GLY A 655 -9.13 11.34 17.27
CA GLY A 655 -9.52 12.65 17.78
C GLY A 655 -11.03 12.91 17.88
N GLY A 656 -11.86 12.06 17.27
CA GLY A 656 -13.32 12.06 17.42
C GLY A 656 -14.03 13.25 16.75
N LEU A 657 -15.27 13.52 17.18
CA LEU A 657 -16.19 14.48 16.53
C LEU A 657 -15.56 15.87 16.33
N ILE A 658 -14.84 16.39 17.32
CA ILE A 658 -14.30 17.75 17.22
C ILE A 658 -13.16 17.85 16.20
N GLN A 659 -12.37 16.78 16.02
CA GLN A 659 -11.35 16.72 14.97
C GLN A 659 -12.03 16.78 13.59
N THR A 660 -13.01 15.91 13.36
CA THR A 660 -13.81 15.84 12.12
C THR A 660 -14.43 17.20 11.77
N LEU A 661 -14.99 17.92 12.76
CA LEU A 661 -15.57 19.25 12.54
C LEU A 661 -14.51 20.29 12.16
N VAL A 662 -13.34 20.25 12.82
CA VAL A 662 -12.22 21.15 12.51
C VAL A 662 -11.70 20.90 11.09
N GLU A 663 -11.45 19.65 10.71
CA GLU A 663 -10.96 19.26 9.39
C GLU A 663 -11.95 19.66 8.28
N SER A 664 -13.23 19.31 8.45
CA SER A 664 -14.32 19.67 7.54
C SER A 664 -14.43 21.18 7.34
N SER A 665 -14.33 21.96 8.42
CA SER A 665 -14.36 23.42 8.36
C SER A 665 -13.12 24.02 7.72
N LEU A 666 -11.92 23.54 8.06
CA LEU A 666 -10.66 24.06 7.54
C LEU A 666 -10.46 23.77 6.05
N ARG A 667 -11.00 22.65 5.55
CA ARG A 667 -10.87 22.20 4.15
C ARG A 667 -11.34 23.25 3.15
N ARG A 668 -12.43 23.97 3.45
CA ARG A 668 -13.02 25.01 2.59
C ARG A 668 -13.22 26.37 3.26
N GLY A 669 -12.84 26.50 4.53
CA GLY A 669 -12.95 27.75 5.28
C GLY A 669 -14.39 28.11 5.64
N VAL A 670 -15.24 27.10 5.91
CA VAL A 670 -16.65 27.29 6.26
C VAL A 670 -16.83 26.97 7.74
N GLY A 671 -17.37 27.92 8.51
CA GLY A 671 -17.64 27.73 9.93
C GLY A 671 -18.79 26.76 10.18
N VAL A 672 -18.88 26.28 11.42
CA VAL A 672 -19.96 25.41 11.86
C VAL A 672 -20.32 25.74 13.30
N THR A 673 -21.62 25.74 13.59
CA THR A 673 -22.14 25.84 14.96
C THR A 673 -22.86 24.56 15.29
N VAL A 674 -22.44 23.89 16.37
CA VAL A 674 -23.03 22.65 16.85
C VAL A 674 -23.54 22.76 18.29
N GLU A 675 -24.66 22.10 18.54
CA GLU A 675 -25.28 21.96 19.85
C GLU A 675 -25.09 20.53 20.35
N LEU A 676 -24.76 20.40 21.64
CA LEU A 676 -24.60 19.11 22.29
C LEU A 676 -25.98 18.62 22.76
N PRO A 677 -26.30 17.31 22.62
CA PRO A 677 -27.50 16.75 23.22
C PRO A 677 -27.51 16.96 24.75
N ASP A 678 -28.69 17.18 25.34
CA ASP A 678 -28.86 17.55 26.76
C ASP A 678 -28.07 16.65 27.73
N GLU A 679 -28.05 15.34 27.48
CA GLU A 679 -27.33 14.34 28.27
C GLU A 679 -25.79 14.53 28.28
N PHE A 680 -25.25 15.22 27.29
CA PHE A 680 -23.83 15.54 27.17
C PHE A 680 -23.47 16.98 27.59
N THR A 681 -24.39 17.76 28.16
CA THR A 681 -24.13 19.20 28.43
C THR A 681 -23.46 19.49 29.77
N THR A 682 -23.35 18.52 30.69
CA THR A 682 -22.90 18.76 32.07
C THR A 682 -21.63 17.99 32.46
N GLY A 683 -20.80 18.59 33.31
CA GLY A 683 -19.58 17.96 33.84
C GLY A 683 -18.56 17.61 32.75
N SER A 684 -18.10 16.35 32.73
CA SER A 684 -17.19 15.82 31.70
C SER A 684 -17.91 15.18 30.51
N ALA A 685 -19.24 15.27 30.45
CA ALA A 685 -20.00 14.70 29.34
C ALA A 685 -19.77 15.45 28.00
N PRO A 686 -19.57 16.79 27.95
CA PRO A 686 -19.22 17.48 26.70
C PRO A 686 -17.93 16.94 26.09
N PHE A 687 -16.95 16.64 26.96
CA PHE A 687 -15.69 16.04 26.57
C PHE A 687 -15.90 14.67 25.90
N VAL A 688 -16.73 13.79 26.48
CA VAL A 688 -17.01 12.47 25.90
C VAL A 688 -17.61 12.60 24.51
N TYR A 689 -18.59 13.48 24.33
CA TYR A 689 -19.25 13.67 23.04
C TYR A 689 -18.30 14.16 21.95
N LEU A 690 -17.38 15.06 22.30
CA LEU A 690 -16.47 15.71 21.38
C LEU A 690 -15.24 14.86 21.02
N PHE A 691 -14.68 14.12 21.99
CA PHE A 691 -13.34 13.51 21.86
C PHE A 691 -13.32 11.98 21.90
N SER A 692 -14.45 11.31 22.15
CA SER A 692 -14.46 9.85 22.06
C SER A 692 -14.33 9.39 20.61
N GLU A 693 -13.60 8.30 20.40
CA GLU A 693 -13.30 7.68 19.11
C GLU A 693 -14.16 6.42 18.87
N SER A 694 -15.41 6.40 19.38
CA SER A 694 -16.36 5.34 19.05
C SER A 694 -16.47 5.11 17.54
N ALA A 695 -16.37 3.84 17.12
CA ALA A 695 -16.47 3.41 15.72
C ALA A 695 -17.92 3.47 15.19
N GLY A 696 -18.12 3.34 13.87
CA GLY A 696 -19.43 3.33 13.23
C GLY A 696 -20.13 4.67 13.21
N ARG A 697 -19.37 5.77 13.11
CA ARG A 697 -19.87 7.15 13.09
C ARG A 697 -19.33 7.96 11.93
N ALA A 698 -20.13 8.90 11.45
CA ALA A 698 -19.76 9.90 10.45
C ALA A 698 -20.52 11.21 10.70
N VAL A 699 -19.91 12.34 10.34
CA VAL A 699 -20.60 13.63 10.24
C VAL A 699 -20.98 13.86 8.79
N VAL A 700 -22.21 14.32 8.56
CA VAL A 700 -22.68 14.66 7.21
C VAL A 700 -23.31 16.05 7.19
N ALA A 701 -23.09 16.77 6.10
CA ALA A 701 -23.79 18.02 5.78
C ALA A 701 -24.87 17.73 4.73
N VAL A 702 -26.11 18.06 5.08
CA VAL A 702 -27.32 17.82 4.29
C VAL A 702 -27.88 19.17 3.83
N PRO A 703 -28.02 19.40 2.52
CA PRO A 703 -28.58 20.64 2.02
C PRO A 703 -30.05 20.79 2.43
N ARG A 704 -30.48 22.04 2.60
CA ARG A 704 -31.86 22.35 3.00
C ARG A 704 -32.88 21.79 2.00
N GLY A 705 -33.97 21.25 2.52
CA GLY A 705 -35.02 20.57 1.75
C GLY A 705 -34.77 19.07 1.55
N HIS A 706 -33.58 18.56 1.88
CA HIS A 706 -33.23 17.15 1.75
C HIS A 706 -33.34 16.40 3.10
N GLU A 707 -33.51 17.12 4.21
CA GLU A 707 -33.46 16.55 5.57
C GLU A 707 -34.48 15.44 5.81
N THR A 708 -35.73 15.60 5.37
CA THR A 708 -36.78 14.59 5.62
C THR A 708 -36.50 13.29 4.87
N ALA A 709 -36.01 13.39 3.63
CA ALA A 709 -35.67 12.22 2.83
C ALA A 709 -34.43 11.51 3.40
N PHE A 710 -33.43 12.29 3.80
CA PHE A 710 -32.21 11.76 4.42
C PHE A 710 -32.49 11.04 5.75
N THR A 711 -33.25 11.65 6.66
CA THR A 711 -33.56 11.01 7.95
C THR A 711 -34.43 9.78 7.78
N ALA A 712 -35.35 9.76 6.81
CA ALA A 712 -36.15 8.59 6.50
C ALA A 712 -35.27 7.42 5.99
N LEU A 713 -34.25 7.73 5.17
CA LEU A 713 -33.26 6.73 4.73
C LEU A 713 -32.48 6.17 5.92
N CYS A 714 -32.03 7.01 6.85
CA CYS A 714 -31.39 6.52 8.08
C CYS A 714 -32.31 5.61 8.90
N ASP A 715 -33.58 6.00 9.08
CA ASP A 715 -34.56 5.23 9.84
C ASP A 715 -34.87 3.87 9.18
N GLU A 716 -34.93 3.81 7.85
CA GLU A 716 -35.15 2.57 7.07
C GLU A 716 -34.04 1.54 7.31
N HIS A 717 -32.78 1.99 7.37
CA HIS A 717 -31.62 1.14 7.65
C HIS A 717 -31.36 0.96 9.16
N GLY A 718 -32.17 1.56 10.03
CA GLY A 718 -31.99 1.50 11.48
C GLY A 718 -30.71 2.17 11.98
N LEU A 719 -30.20 3.16 11.26
CA LEU A 719 -28.98 3.89 11.59
C LEU A 719 -29.33 5.08 12.51
N PRO A 720 -28.83 5.12 13.76
CA PRO A 720 -29.04 6.27 14.63
C PRO A 720 -28.47 7.55 14.03
N TRP A 721 -29.21 8.65 14.16
CA TRP A 721 -28.78 9.95 13.70
C TRP A 721 -29.21 11.04 14.69
N THR A 722 -28.46 12.14 14.72
CA THR A 722 -28.78 13.32 15.52
C THR A 722 -28.48 14.56 14.69
N ALA A 723 -29.44 15.48 14.56
CA ALA A 723 -29.15 16.82 14.04
C ALA A 723 -28.36 17.58 15.09
N ILE A 724 -27.11 17.93 14.78
CA ILE A 724 -26.18 18.53 15.74
C ILE A 724 -25.91 20.00 15.46
N GLY A 725 -26.26 20.52 14.28
CA GLY A 725 -25.95 21.92 13.99
C GLY A 725 -26.15 22.34 12.55
N THR A 726 -25.49 23.43 12.19
CA THR A 726 -25.55 24.03 10.85
C THR A 726 -24.20 24.59 10.45
N THR A 727 -23.85 24.43 9.17
CA THR A 727 -22.72 25.15 8.58
C THR A 727 -23.06 26.62 8.43
N ASP A 728 -22.08 27.52 8.53
CA ASP A 728 -22.27 28.94 8.25
C ASP A 728 -21.07 29.49 7.47
N ALA A 729 -21.30 29.83 6.20
CA ALA A 729 -20.28 30.40 5.33
C ALA A 729 -19.89 31.85 5.70
N ALA A 730 -20.72 32.55 6.47
CA ALA A 730 -20.40 33.86 7.03
C ALA A 730 -19.66 33.77 8.37
N SER A 731 -19.75 32.63 9.06
CA SER A 731 -18.99 32.37 10.29
C SER A 731 -17.56 31.94 9.97
N ASP A 732 -16.63 32.53 10.70
CA ASP A 732 -15.20 32.25 10.63
C ASP A 732 -14.75 31.35 11.79
N ALA A 733 -15.62 30.50 12.35
CA ALA A 733 -15.29 29.68 13.52
C ALA A 733 -15.96 28.30 13.54
N VAL A 734 -15.35 27.39 14.30
CA VAL A 734 -16.01 26.22 14.86
C VAL A 734 -16.54 26.61 16.24
N GLU A 735 -17.85 26.49 16.44
CA GLU A 735 -18.53 26.83 17.68
C GLU A 735 -19.28 25.63 18.24
N VAL A 736 -19.04 25.32 19.52
CA VAL A 736 -19.83 24.38 20.29
C VAL A 736 -20.64 25.20 21.29
N THR A 737 -21.94 25.32 21.05
CA THR A 737 -22.83 26.22 21.78
C THR A 737 -22.79 25.96 23.28
N GLY A 738 -22.59 27.04 24.05
CA GLY A 738 -22.49 26.96 25.52
C GLY A 738 -21.16 26.41 26.05
N GLN A 739 -20.23 25.98 25.19
CA GLN A 739 -18.90 25.51 25.57
C GLN A 739 -17.81 26.48 25.11
N PHE A 740 -17.56 26.59 23.80
CA PHE A 740 -16.48 27.42 23.27
C PHE A 740 -16.70 27.81 21.80
N ARG A 741 -15.96 28.83 21.35
CA ARG A 741 -15.85 29.25 19.95
C ARG A 741 -14.36 29.43 19.61
N ILE A 742 -13.90 28.80 18.53
CA ILE A 742 -12.51 28.93 18.05
C ILE A 742 -12.52 29.44 16.61
N PRO A 743 -11.90 30.61 16.34
CA PRO A 743 -11.75 31.11 14.97
C PRO A 743 -10.97 30.12 14.08
N LEU A 744 -11.40 29.97 12.83
CA LEU A 744 -10.74 29.14 11.82
C LEU A 744 -9.30 29.59 11.57
N THR A 745 -8.97 30.86 11.77
CA THR A 745 -7.58 31.33 11.66
C THR A 745 -6.68 30.73 12.73
N GLU A 746 -7.16 30.61 13.97
CA GLU A 746 -6.40 30.03 15.07
C GLU A 746 -6.33 28.51 14.94
N LEU A 747 -7.43 27.86 14.54
CA LEU A 747 -7.44 26.43 14.23
C LEU A 747 -6.45 26.11 13.11
N ARG A 748 -6.42 26.91 12.05
CA ARG A 748 -5.50 26.73 10.93
C ARG A 748 -4.05 26.86 11.37
N GLU A 749 -3.71 27.89 12.14
CA GLU A 749 -2.35 28.09 12.65
C GLU A 749 -1.87 26.89 13.48
N ALA A 750 -2.71 26.38 14.39
CA ALA A 750 -2.40 25.22 15.21
C ALA A 750 -2.29 23.94 14.37
N HIS A 751 -3.24 23.69 13.47
CA HIS A 751 -3.33 22.47 12.67
C HIS A 751 -2.22 22.36 11.61
N THR A 752 -1.86 23.46 10.93
CA THR A 752 -0.88 23.43 9.84
C THR A 752 0.57 23.67 10.30
N GLY A 753 0.78 24.13 11.53
CA GLY A 753 2.09 24.57 12.01
C GLY A 753 3.04 23.45 12.44
N THR A 754 2.53 22.26 12.77
CA THR A 754 3.30 21.23 13.48
C THR A 754 4.41 20.59 12.64
N LEU A 755 4.09 19.95 11.51
CA LEU A 755 5.13 19.30 10.70
C LEU A 755 6.17 20.29 10.14
N PRO A 756 5.79 21.47 9.60
CA PRO A 756 6.78 22.45 9.16
C PRO A 756 7.71 22.95 10.27
N ARG A 757 7.21 23.07 11.50
CA ARG A 757 8.04 23.43 12.67
C ARG A 757 9.03 22.32 13.03
N LEU A 758 8.62 21.06 12.90
CA LEU A 758 9.43 19.90 13.26
C LEU A 758 10.49 19.58 12.20
N PHE A 759 10.14 19.68 10.91
CA PHE A 759 10.97 19.18 9.80
C PHE A 759 11.45 20.27 8.84
N GLY A 760 11.13 21.54 9.12
CA GLY A 760 11.42 22.66 8.25
C GLY A 760 10.37 22.84 7.15
N HIS A 761 10.50 23.90 6.36
CA HIS A 761 9.65 24.11 5.18
C HIS A 761 10.09 23.20 4.03
N VAL A 762 9.13 22.71 3.25
CA VAL A 762 9.44 22.02 2.00
C VAL A 762 10.13 23.01 1.06
N GLU A 763 11.41 22.78 0.78
CA GLU A 763 12.12 23.52 -0.26
C GLU A 763 11.62 23.02 -1.63
N ILE A 764 10.55 23.63 -2.13
CA ILE A 764 10.20 23.49 -3.55
C ILE A 764 11.30 24.21 -4.33
N PRO A 765 12.12 23.53 -5.15
CA PRO A 765 13.13 24.20 -5.95
C PRO A 765 12.43 25.25 -6.79
N SER A 766 12.81 26.52 -6.66
CA SER A 766 12.29 27.54 -7.56
C SER A 766 12.69 27.17 -9.00
N ALA A 767 11.89 27.55 -9.98
CA ALA A 767 12.23 27.32 -11.39
C ALA A 767 13.66 27.82 -11.75
N ASP A 768 14.16 28.83 -11.02
CA ASP A 768 15.50 29.37 -11.16
C ASP A 768 16.61 28.45 -10.62
N THR A 769 16.37 27.65 -9.57
CA THR A 769 17.36 26.68 -9.05
C THR A 769 17.39 25.38 -9.84
N ALA A 770 16.25 24.96 -10.41
CA ALA A 770 16.18 23.80 -11.32
C ALA A 770 16.96 24.06 -12.63
N PHE A 771 16.87 25.27 -13.19
CA PHE A 771 17.67 25.66 -14.36
C PHE A 771 19.17 25.78 -14.02
N ALA A 772 19.53 26.27 -12.83
CA ALA A 772 20.92 26.39 -12.41
C ALA A 772 21.59 25.02 -12.18
N ALA A 773 20.88 24.02 -11.67
CA ALA A 773 21.38 22.65 -11.53
C ALA A 773 21.60 21.98 -12.90
N SER A 774 20.71 22.22 -13.88
CA SER A 774 20.91 21.73 -15.26
C SER A 774 22.09 22.42 -15.98
N ALA A 775 22.33 23.69 -15.69
CA ALA A 775 23.44 24.46 -16.28
C ALA A 775 24.80 24.12 -15.63
N ALA A 776 24.83 23.79 -14.35
CA ALA A 776 26.05 23.39 -13.64
C ALA A 776 26.53 21.98 -14.04
N GLY A 777 25.64 21.11 -14.52
CA GLY A 777 25.98 19.81 -15.11
C GLY A 777 26.58 19.88 -16.52
N ALA A 778 26.57 21.06 -17.18
CA ALA A 778 26.95 21.21 -18.58
C ALA A 778 28.25 22.01 -18.82
N SER A 779 29.00 22.44 -17.79
CA SER A 779 30.29 23.13 -17.99
C SER A 779 31.47 22.42 -17.34
N VAL A 780 32.03 21.41 -18.03
CA VAL A 780 33.43 21.02 -17.83
C VAL A 780 34.28 21.85 -18.80
N ALA A 781 34.59 23.08 -18.42
CA ALA A 781 35.59 23.90 -19.10
C ALA A 781 36.90 23.86 -18.29
N GLY A 782 37.99 23.42 -18.94
CA GLY A 782 39.27 23.11 -18.33
C GLY A 782 39.88 24.24 -17.49
N ALA A 783 40.40 23.86 -16.33
CA ALA A 783 41.22 24.74 -15.49
C ALA A 783 42.63 24.92 -16.10
N PRO A 784 43.18 26.14 -16.14
CA PRO A 784 44.50 26.39 -16.70
C PRO A 784 45.62 26.08 -15.70
N VAL A 785 46.74 25.61 -16.24
CA VAL A 785 48.01 25.42 -15.54
C VAL A 785 48.71 26.77 -15.37
N ALA A 786 48.98 27.18 -14.13
CA ALA A 786 49.97 28.20 -13.76
C ALA A 786 50.43 27.87 -12.33
N GLY A 787 51.71 27.72 -11.99
CA GLY A 787 52.83 28.59 -12.29
C GLY A 787 53.34 29.14 -10.95
N ALA A 788 54.40 28.53 -10.41
CA ALA A 788 54.93 28.83 -9.09
C ALA A 788 55.53 30.25 -8.96
N SER A 789 55.30 30.92 -7.83
CA SER A 789 56.29 31.84 -7.22
C SER A 789 56.04 32.16 -5.73
N VAL A 790 56.86 31.53 -4.88
CA VAL A 790 57.77 32.12 -3.87
C VAL A 790 57.29 33.25 -2.92
N ALA A 791 57.48 32.92 -1.62
CA ALA A 791 57.93 33.73 -0.47
C ALA A 791 56.91 34.36 0.49
N GLY A 792 56.99 33.87 1.74
CA GLY A 792 57.27 34.74 2.88
C GLY A 792 56.52 34.41 4.17
N SER A 793 57.23 33.78 5.13
CA SER A 793 57.25 34.12 6.58
C SER A 793 55.92 34.05 7.36
N SER A 794 55.75 33.39 8.52
CA SER A 794 56.66 33.02 9.61
C SER A 794 55.92 32.12 10.64
N ALA A 795 56.66 31.16 11.20
CA ALA A 795 56.66 30.62 12.58
C ALA A 795 55.36 30.74 13.44
N ALA A 796 54.90 29.70 14.15
CA ALA A 796 55.57 29.11 15.32
C ALA A 796 54.69 28.01 15.98
N GLY A 797 55.36 27.02 16.59
CA GLY A 797 54.86 26.19 17.70
C GLY A 797 54.18 24.88 17.31
N ALA A 798 54.89 23.73 17.18
CA ALA A 798 55.32 22.81 18.25
C ALA A 798 54.10 22.09 18.92
N VAL A 799 53.99 20.76 19.03
CA VAL A 799 54.95 19.70 19.41
C VAL A 799 54.44 18.33 18.88
N ALA A 800 55.40 17.42 18.67
CA ALA A 800 55.35 16.11 18.01
C ALA A 800 55.26 14.92 19.04
N PRO A 801 55.76 13.68 18.79
CA PRO A 801 55.48 12.68 17.71
C PRO A 801 55.38 11.20 18.21
N GLY A 802 55.19 10.26 17.27
CA GLY A 802 55.76 8.89 17.29
C GLY A 802 54.74 7.83 16.87
N SER A 803 54.97 6.85 16.00
CA SER A 803 56.20 6.22 15.46
C SER A 803 55.86 5.44 14.17
N ALA A 804 56.63 5.60 13.09
CA ALA A 804 57.58 4.60 12.55
C ALA A 804 57.02 3.63 11.47
N VAL A 805 57.72 3.67 10.33
CA VAL A 805 57.59 2.90 9.08
C VAL A 805 58.48 1.63 9.20
N PRO A 806 58.35 0.57 8.36
CA PRO A 806 59.09 0.55 7.09
C PRO A 806 58.31 -0.01 5.88
N ALA A 807 58.78 0.38 4.70
CA ALA A 807 58.28 0.06 3.37
C ALA A 807 58.98 -1.13 2.71
N ALA A 808 58.30 -1.76 1.74
CA ALA A 808 58.82 -2.41 0.52
C ALA A 808 57.56 -2.78 -0.32
N GLY A 809 57.39 -2.56 -1.62
CA GLY A 809 58.26 -2.21 -2.74
C GLY A 809 57.89 -3.13 -3.91
N SER A 810 57.31 -2.62 -5.00
CA SER A 810 57.31 -3.21 -6.36
C SER A 810 56.30 -2.50 -7.28
N ALA A 811 56.77 -2.09 -8.46
CA ALA A 811 56.05 -1.34 -9.49
C ALA A 811 55.38 -2.23 -10.55
N VAL A 812 54.26 -1.77 -11.15
CA VAL A 812 53.62 -2.26 -12.40
C VAL A 812 52.92 -1.07 -13.11
N PRO A 813 52.88 -0.99 -14.47
CA PRO A 813 52.75 0.27 -15.19
C PRO A 813 51.32 0.68 -15.57
N ALA A 814 51.21 1.93 -16.02
CA ALA A 814 50.00 2.62 -16.46
C ALA A 814 49.50 2.17 -17.84
N SER A 815 48.22 1.78 -17.92
CA SER A 815 47.36 1.95 -19.09
C SER A 815 45.89 1.65 -18.71
N ALA A 816 45.17 2.63 -18.16
CA ALA A 816 43.74 2.47 -17.82
C ALA A 816 42.95 3.80 -17.72
N SER A 817 43.27 4.83 -18.52
CA SER A 817 42.54 6.12 -18.45
C SER A 817 41.69 6.46 -19.67
N GLU A 818 41.67 5.64 -20.73
CA GLU A 818 40.87 5.92 -21.94
C GLU A 818 39.55 5.13 -22.02
N ALA A 819 39.39 4.03 -21.28
CA ALA A 819 38.17 3.21 -21.32
C ALA A 819 37.05 3.65 -20.35
N VAL A 820 37.37 4.50 -19.36
CA VAL A 820 36.41 4.95 -18.33
C VAL A 820 35.65 6.22 -18.78
N SER A 821 36.23 6.98 -19.71
CA SER A 821 35.65 8.22 -20.25
C SER A 821 34.49 7.96 -21.23
N SER A 822 34.61 6.93 -22.09
CA SER A 822 33.58 6.62 -23.10
C SER A 822 32.33 5.99 -22.49
N ALA A 823 32.48 5.13 -21.49
CA ALA A 823 31.35 4.48 -20.80
C ALA A 823 30.50 5.48 -19.99
N ALA A 824 31.12 6.50 -19.38
CA ALA A 824 30.41 7.55 -18.65
C ALA A 824 29.63 8.47 -19.60
N SER A 825 30.18 8.76 -20.80
CA SER A 825 29.50 9.57 -21.81
C SER A 825 28.33 8.85 -22.47
N GLU A 826 28.43 7.52 -22.67
CA GLU A 826 27.35 6.71 -23.24
C GLU A 826 26.19 6.53 -22.24
N GLY A 827 26.49 6.35 -20.96
CA GLY A 827 25.49 6.31 -19.89
C GLY A 827 24.70 7.62 -19.75
N ALA A 828 25.38 8.78 -19.76
CA ALA A 828 24.71 10.07 -19.68
C ALA A 828 23.84 10.38 -20.91
N ALA A 829 24.27 9.97 -22.10
CA ALA A 829 23.49 10.14 -23.33
C ALA A 829 22.23 9.25 -23.36
N ALA A 830 22.32 8.03 -22.85
CA ALA A 830 21.17 7.11 -22.75
C ALA A 830 20.11 7.63 -21.76
N VAL A 831 20.52 8.15 -20.60
CA VAL A 831 19.61 8.76 -19.61
C VAL A 831 18.94 10.01 -20.16
N ALA A 832 19.69 10.86 -20.89
CA ALA A 832 19.11 12.04 -21.54
C ALA A 832 18.12 11.68 -22.66
N ALA A 833 18.38 10.60 -23.42
CA ALA A 833 17.46 10.11 -24.44
C ALA A 833 16.19 9.52 -23.82
N ALA A 834 16.31 8.75 -22.74
CA ALA A 834 15.16 8.22 -21.98
C ALA A 834 14.30 9.35 -21.42
N ALA A 835 14.90 10.37 -20.79
CA ALA A 835 14.19 11.53 -20.27
C ALA A 835 13.47 12.33 -21.39
N ALA A 836 14.08 12.44 -22.57
CA ALA A 836 13.45 13.11 -23.72
C ALA A 836 12.27 12.32 -24.31
N VAL A 837 12.36 10.99 -24.35
CA VAL A 837 11.24 10.12 -24.76
C VAL A 837 10.11 10.21 -23.73
N VAL A 838 10.41 10.17 -22.44
CA VAL A 838 9.43 10.36 -21.37
C VAL A 838 8.73 11.71 -21.52
N ALA A 839 9.46 12.81 -21.69
CA ALA A 839 8.86 14.13 -21.89
C ALA A 839 7.93 14.20 -23.12
N ALA A 840 8.31 13.56 -24.23
CA ALA A 840 7.49 13.51 -25.44
C ALA A 840 6.20 12.68 -25.26
N VAL A 841 6.26 11.59 -24.48
CA VAL A 841 5.10 10.75 -24.15
C VAL A 841 4.16 11.50 -23.20
N THR A 842 4.68 12.20 -22.20
CA THR A 842 3.88 13.02 -21.28
C THR A 842 3.17 14.16 -22.00
N GLU A 843 3.82 14.81 -22.97
CA GLU A 843 3.18 15.82 -23.83
C GLU A 843 2.11 15.23 -24.77
N ALA A 844 2.33 14.02 -25.31
CA ALA A 844 1.34 13.34 -26.15
C ALA A 844 0.09 12.88 -25.38
N GLN A 845 0.25 12.53 -24.10
CA GLN A 845 -0.85 12.18 -23.20
C GLN A 845 -1.65 13.40 -22.70
N ALA A 846 -1.11 14.62 -22.85
CA ALA A 846 -1.79 15.87 -22.49
C ALA A 846 -2.54 16.53 -23.68
N ALA A 847 -2.44 15.98 -24.89
CA ALA A 847 -3.11 16.53 -26.07
C ALA A 847 -4.51 15.91 -26.25
N PRO A 848 -5.58 16.72 -26.45
CA PRO A 848 -6.90 16.17 -26.74
C PRO A 848 -6.87 15.45 -28.09
N ILE A 849 -7.36 14.21 -28.11
CA ILE A 849 -7.49 13.40 -29.33
C ILE A 849 -8.44 14.12 -30.28
N GLY A 850 -7.92 14.57 -31.43
CA GLY A 850 -8.66 15.32 -32.43
C GLY A 850 -9.79 14.49 -33.04
N THR A 851 -11.00 15.07 -33.04
CA THR A 851 -12.17 14.59 -33.78
C THR A 851 -11.96 14.77 -35.29
N ASP A 852 -12.02 13.68 -36.06
CA ASP A 852 -12.07 13.77 -37.52
C ASP A 852 -13.51 14.11 -37.99
N PRO A 853 -13.67 14.83 -39.11
CA PRO A 853 -14.86 15.62 -39.39
C PRO A 853 -15.97 14.81 -40.07
N ALA A 854 -17.22 15.10 -39.68
CA ALA A 854 -18.42 14.65 -40.35
C ALA A 854 -18.47 15.16 -41.82
N PRO A 855 -19.00 14.37 -42.78
CA PRO A 855 -19.23 14.85 -44.12
C PRO A 855 -20.57 15.60 -44.21
N ASP A 856 -20.51 16.69 -44.97
CA ASP A 856 -21.55 17.66 -45.18
C ASP A 856 -22.65 17.19 -46.14
N SER A 857 -23.78 17.85 -45.99
CA SER A 857 -25.10 17.69 -46.63
C SER A 857 -25.14 17.78 -48.17
N ALA A 858 -26.09 17.05 -48.78
CA ALA A 858 -26.68 17.43 -50.07
C ALA A 858 -28.13 16.92 -50.21
N ALA A 859 -28.99 17.84 -50.64
CA ALA A 859 -30.44 17.77 -50.72
C ALA A 859 -31.00 17.01 -51.94
N GLY A 860 -32.28 16.62 -51.86
CA GLY A 860 -33.17 16.58 -53.05
C GLY A 860 -34.33 15.58 -53.03
N ALA A 861 -35.56 16.13 -53.06
CA ALA A 861 -36.78 15.65 -53.75
C ALA A 861 -37.43 14.33 -53.27
N GLU A 862 -38.60 14.35 -52.61
CA GLU A 862 -39.99 14.45 -53.13
C GLU A 862 -40.69 13.07 -53.28
N GLU A 863 -42.01 13.12 -53.02
CA GLU A 863 -43.08 12.14 -53.30
C GLU A 863 -43.41 11.03 -52.26
N GLY A 864 -44.67 11.07 -51.77
CA GLY A 864 -45.51 9.86 -51.72
C GLY A 864 -46.13 9.43 -50.39
N LEU A 865 -47.22 10.08 -49.95
CA LEU A 865 -48.32 9.45 -49.20
C LEU A 865 -48.99 8.35 -50.05
N PRO A 866 -49.65 7.28 -49.51
CA PRO A 866 -50.83 7.37 -48.61
C PRO A 866 -50.82 6.35 -47.43
N ALA A 867 -51.39 6.63 -46.24
CA ALA A 867 -52.81 6.63 -45.83
C ALA A 867 -53.59 5.30 -46.00
N ALA A 868 -53.98 4.64 -44.89
CA ALA A 868 -55.29 3.99 -44.60
C ALA A 868 -55.23 3.15 -43.29
N ALA A 869 -56.00 3.52 -42.25
CA ALA A 869 -57.22 2.84 -41.75
C ALA A 869 -56.93 1.76 -40.68
N ALA A 870 -57.25 1.95 -39.39
CA ALA A 870 -58.57 1.99 -38.72
C ALA A 870 -59.24 0.60 -38.57
N ASP A 871 -59.32 0.13 -37.32
CA ASP A 871 -60.44 -0.52 -36.58
C ASP A 871 -59.91 -1.59 -35.61
N SER A 872 -60.04 -1.42 -34.28
CA SER A 872 -61.22 -1.66 -33.43
C SER A 872 -61.48 -3.15 -33.17
N THR A 873 -61.42 -3.57 -31.89
CA THR A 873 -62.55 -4.15 -31.13
C THR A 873 -62.11 -4.53 -29.72
N GLN A 874 -62.77 -3.96 -28.71
CA GLN A 874 -62.90 -4.49 -27.36
C GLN A 874 -63.97 -5.60 -27.34
N ALA A 875 -63.81 -6.63 -26.50
CA ALA A 875 -64.89 -7.29 -25.78
C ALA A 875 -64.34 -8.25 -24.69
N ASP A 876 -64.72 -8.00 -23.44
CA ASP A 876 -64.69 -8.85 -22.23
C ASP A 876 -66.10 -9.53 -22.09
N PRO A 877 -66.55 -10.30 -21.06
CA PRO A 877 -65.95 -11.16 -19.99
C PRO A 877 -66.67 -12.55 -19.79
N SER A 878 -66.35 -13.25 -18.66
CA SER A 878 -67.09 -14.28 -17.88
C SER A 878 -66.74 -15.78 -18.12
N GLY A 879 -66.64 -16.69 -17.13
CA GLY A 879 -66.80 -16.67 -15.67
C GLY A 879 -66.73 -18.10 -15.04
N ALA A 880 -66.72 -18.15 -13.69
CA ALA A 880 -67.16 -19.23 -12.76
C ALA A 880 -66.21 -20.35 -12.25
N ASP A 881 -65.80 -20.18 -10.97
CA ASP A 881 -66.01 -21.01 -9.76
C ASP A 881 -65.53 -22.46 -9.56
N GLY A 882 -64.86 -22.65 -8.40
CA GLY A 882 -64.68 -23.90 -7.66
C GLY A 882 -63.96 -23.70 -6.30
N VAL A 883 -64.73 -23.44 -5.24
CA VAL A 883 -64.31 -23.32 -3.82
C VAL A 883 -64.64 -24.62 -3.06
N VAL A 884 -63.86 -25.02 -2.04
CA VAL A 884 -64.28 -25.48 -0.67
C VAL A 884 -63.05 -25.83 0.20
N SER A 885 -62.98 -25.20 1.40
CA SER A 885 -62.23 -25.55 2.63
C SER A 885 -63.26 -26.09 3.67
N PRO A 886 -62.93 -26.72 4.83
CA PRO A 886 -62.63 -25.92 6.04
C PRO A 886 -61.86 -26.59 7.23
N ALA A 887 -61.26 -25.70 8.05
CA ALA A 887 -61.20 -25.60 9.52
C ALA A 887 -60.84 -26.79 10.45
N ASP A 888 -59.93 -26.55 11.43
CA ASP A 888 -60.33 -26.30 12.84
C ASP A 888 -59.16 -25.95 13.81
N THR A 889 -59.36 -24.89 14.62
CA THR A 889 -59.01 -24.68 16.07
C THR A 889 -57.55 -24.82 16.59
N ALA A 890 -57.01 -24.09 17.60
CA ALA A 890 -57.43 -23.10 18.61
C ALA A 890 -56.16 -22.39 19.18
N GLN A 891 -56.17 -21.08 19.50
CA GLN A 891 -56.21 -20.46 20.86
C GLN A 891 -54.92 -20.59 21.72
N THR A 892 -54.14 -19.53 22.03
CA THR A 892 -54.29 -18.27 22.85
C THR A 892 -53.72 -18.37 24.28
N GLU A 893 -53.25 -17.21 24.77
CA GLU A 893 -52.97 -16.77 26.17
C GLU A 893 -51.51 -16.95 26.68
N THR A 894 -50.70 -15.89 26.86
CA THR A 894 -50.67 -14.73 27.81
C THR A 894 -50.12 -15.03 29.21
N ASN A 895 -49.21 -14.13 29.62
CA ASN A 895 -48.90 -13.60 30.95
C ASN A 895 -47.82 -14.24 31.86
N ALA A 896 -46.74 -13.46 32.01
CA ALA A 896 -46.30 -12.75 33.23
C ALA A 896 -45.61 -13.47 34.40
N ALA A 897 -44.51 -12.84 34.82
CA ALA A 897 -43.91 -12.74 36.17
C ALA A 897 -43.40 -14.01 36.87
N ASP A 898 -42.08 -14.11 37.10
CA ASP A 898 -41.44 -13.78 38.38
C ASP A 898 -39.94 -14.19 38.39
N GLN A 899 -39.07 -13.30 38.86
CA GLN A 899 -37.77 -13.64 39.49
C GLN A 899 -38.03 -14.19 40.92
N PRO A 900 -37.05 -14.56 41.79
CA PRO A 900 -35.58 -14.73 41.67
C PRO A 900 -35.07 -16.06 42.30
N THR A 901 -33.73 -16.27 42.31
CA THR A 901 -32.84 -16.82 43.38
C THR A 901 -31.70 -17.60 42.71
N ALA A 902 -30.46 -17.10 42.69
CA ALA A 902 -29.45 -17.03 43.76
C ALA A 902 -28.65 -18.34 43.97
N ASP A 903 -27.33 -18.16 43.90
CA ASP A 903 -26.23 -18.86 44.56
C ASP A 903 -25.65 -20.21 44.08
N GLY A 904 -24.31 -20.19 44.00
CA GLY A 904 -23.41 -21.29 44.37
C GLY A 904 -22.67 -21.93 43.20
N SER A 905 -21.50 -21.43 42.77
CA SER A 905 -20.16 -21.74 43.31
C SER A 905 -19.64 -23.16 43.03
N THR A 906 -18.40 -23.19 42.52
CA THR A 906 -17.37 -24.25 42.60
C THR A 906 -17.60 -25.56 41.85
N GLU A 907 -16.88 -25.77 40.74
CA GLU A 907 -15.58 -26.49 40.68
C GLU A 907 -14.76 -26.04 39.47
#